data_AF-A0A6I3T0L7-F1
#
_entry.id   AF-A0A6I3T0L7-F1
#
_cell.length_a   1.000
_cell.length_b   1.000
_cell.length_c   1.000
_cell.angle_alpha   90.00
_cell.angle_beta   90.00
_cell.angle_gamma   90.00
#
_symmetry.space_group_name_H-M   'P 1'
#
loop_
_entity.id
_entity.type
_entity.pdbx_description
1 polymer ?
#
loop_
_entity_poly.entity_id
_entity_poly.type
_entity_poly.pdbx_seq_one_letter_code
_entity_poly.pdbx_strand_id
1 'polypeptide(L)'
;MFHALHAVRTVGRVKVRCASGFILWLALAMAPFTASAAPPGTIRVMAIGDSLTNGYPLTPAISYRKKLGESLTAAGISFDYVGGRDENPADPEHDLAHEGNIGAKVESMMGGAAWQQYRPNIILLMGGTNDFREVEASGSFSRIRDVVDIFVLADMIAKINADYQSDGGKVEIFVSSIPPMGYATVDGSSRLTATMLERLRAILGNPAYPVQETSFTATFNRFLSRIGLTPDLHDIFQRADTDGAAGLSEAETEQALKWLGEYIINKYIGDYNNKIRTLAVTHRNVHFVDAGAALTLADFNDGTHPATQAAYDKMAPAWFAALSAFVNSLPRYWVGETGDWADQYNWAFAPDGVGGAGQPVRGDAYLRQHDALDRIVTRSAGASELFMSRLEIDALGSGTMTLRSRQAMSVLLIVAGAAGQGHVDHHAGSTITVPNIVLGSEPGSSGSYRLADAGSLLKSGNVEAGFAGAGSFVQEGGTNDLLRQLILGFATSGTGSYRLEDGTLSANQEFIGLHGKGHFVQNGGVNRVEYKSYTAGNVSGTLSIASEPGGQGTYSMLGGTLEAVRIANFGTFDFRGGTVRAQFQNDGELRLHGSLALTGSLAQAAGGRLYIEDALAGWSTAALHVTETASFAGPIIVNLAAGAAPQLGQAFEILTATAGLDEELPSMVRLPLLPGKLMARAAVAGNALAVRIDTVRCEDVELVRQSVGQAGAFLPADVNRDGIVNVRDVAAIAKKLPTGTVCGR
;
A
#
# COMPACT_ATOMS: atom_id res chain seq x y z
N MET A 1 57.11 -43.50 -13.60
CA MET A 1 57.93 -44.70 -13.35
C MET A 1 57.71 -45.09 -11.89
N PHE A 2 56.84 -46.08 -11.68
CA PHE A 2 56.85 -47.10 -10.63
C PHE A 2 57.14 -46.76 -9.14
N HIS A 3 56.08 -46.88 -8.32
CA HIS A 3 55.91 -47.54 -7.00
C HIS A 3 55.17 -46.64 -5.99
N ALA A 4 53.88 -46.87 -5.69
CA ALA A 4 53.26 -47.97 -4.92
C ALA A 4 53.62 -47.88 -3.42
N LEU A 5 52.68 -47.42 -2.58
CA LEU A 5 51.72 -48.21 -1.78
C LEU A 5 52.35 -48.86 -0.54
N HIS A 6 51.85 -48.50 0.66
CA HIS A 6 51.36 -49.36 1.76
C HIS A 6 51.25 -48.48 3.03
N ALA A 7 50.06 -48.16 3.56
CA ALA A 7 49.06 -49.01 4.21
C ALA A 7 49.41 -49.39 5.67
N VAL A 8 48.51 -48.96 6.58
CA VAL A 8 47.81 -49.81 7.58
C VAL A 8 48.35 -49.86 9.03
N ARG A 9 47.46 -49.35 9.94
CA ARG A 9 47.08 -49.85 11.29
C ARG A 9 48.14 -49.78 12.40
N THR A 10 47.87 -49.63 13.70
CA THR A 10 46.66 -49.56 14.55
C THR A 10 47.12 -49.12 15.94
N VAL A 11 46.27 -48.35 16.62
CA VAL A 11 45.86 -48.46 18.04
C VAL A 11 46.91 -48.86 19.08
N GLY A 12 47.20 -47.91 19.99
CA GLY A 12 47.69 -48.19 21.33
C GLY A 12 47.12 -47.18 22.33
N ARG A 13 46.10 -47.58 23.11
CA ARG A 13 45.66 -46.86 24.31
C ARG A 13 46.59 -47.19 25.47
N VAL A 14 47.18 -46.19 26.12
CA VAL A 14 47.53 -46.26 27.55
C VAL A 14 47.27 -44.88 28.18
N LYS A 15 46.39 -44.87 29.19
CA LYS A 15 46.23 -43.80 30.18
C LYS A 15 47.42 -43.88 31.16
N VAL A 16 47.95 -42.74 31.64
CA VAL A 16 48.04 -42.38 33.08
C VAL A 16 48.61 -40.95 33.24
N ARG A 17 48.07 -40.32 34.29
CA ARG A 17 48.12 -38.96 34.82
C ARG A 17 49.49 -38.33 35.17
N CYS A 18 49.44 -36.99 35.13
CA CYS A 18 50.08 -35.98 36.01
C CYS A 18 51.61 -35.85 36.01
N ALA A 19 52.12 -34.70 35.56
CA ALA A 19 52.41 -33.55 36.43
C ALA A 19 53.34 -32.53 35.73
N SER A 20 52.96 -31.25 35.81
CA SER A 20 53.84 -30.09 36.00
C SER A 20 54.91 -29.76 34.94
N GLY A 21 54.69 -28.66 34.20
CA GLY A 21 55.71 -28.04 33.37
C GLY A 21 55.22 -26.78 32.67
N PHE A 22 55.07 -25.70 33.43
CA PHE A 22 54.90 -24.33 32.95
C PHE A 22 55.98 -23.97 31.91
N ILE A 23 55.60 -23.72 30.66
CA ILE A 23 56.32 -22.79 29.78
C ILE A 23 55.28 -21.91 29.09
N LEU A 24 55.11 -20.72 29.64
CA LEU A 24 54.32 -19.61 29.14
C LEU A 24 55.06 -19.01 27.94
N TRP A 25 54.54 -19.18 26.72
CA TRP A 25 54.91 -18.33 25.59
C TRP A 25 53.87 -17.22 25.47
N LEU A 26 54.26 -16.02 25.88
CA LEU A 26 53.54 -14.77 25.67
C LEU A 26 53.71 -14.38 24.20
N ALA A 27 52.78 -14.79 23.33
CA ALA A 27 52.61 -14.16 22.02
C ALA A 27 51.55 -13.07 22.19
N LEU A 28 52.03 -11.82 22.30
CA LEU A 28 51.22 -10.62 22.25
C LEU A 28 50.64 -10.50 20.83
N ALA A 29 49.49 -11.13 20.59
CA ALA A 29 48.68 -10.86 19.41
C ALA A 29 47.96 -9.54 19.66
N MET A 30 48.46 -8.44 19.10
CA MET A 30 47.63 -7.29 18.80
C MET A 30 46.60 -7.75 17.75
N ALA A 31 45.46 -8.25 18.22
CA ALA A 31 44.28 -8.32 17.38
C ALA A 31 43.80 -6.87 17.17
N PRO A 32 43.66 -6.37 15.94
CA PRO A 32 42.86 -5.19 15.74
C PRO A 32 41.46 -5.51 16.28
N PHE A 33 40.92 -4.63 17.13
CA PHE A 33 39.52 -4.67 17.52
C PHE A 33 38.68 -4.56 16.23
N THR A 34 38.27 -5.69 15.68
CA THR A 34 37.19 -5.71 14.70
C THR A 34 35.93 -5.39 15.48
N ALA A 35 35.31 -4.24 15.17
CA ALA A 35 33.98 -3.92 15.66
C ALA A 35 33.09 -5.16 15.48
N SER A 36 32.46 -5.61 16.58
CA SER A 36 31.46 -6.67 16.50
C SER A 36 30.45 -6.24 15.44
N ALA A 37 30.25 -7.03 14.39
CA ALA A 37 29.18 -6.77 13.45
C ALA A 37 27.88 -6.76 14.27
N ALA A 38 27.12 -5.66 14.21
CA ALA A 38 25.83 -5.56 14.86
C ALA A 38 24.98 -6.79 14.47
N PRO A 39 24.12 -7.28 15.38
CA PRO A 39 23.18 -8.33 15.03
C PRO A 39 22.48 -7.96 13.72
N PRO A 40 22.32 -8.92 12.81
CA PRO A 40 21.75 -8.59 11.53
C PRO A 40 20.31 -8.06 11.67
N GLY A 41 19.94 -7.04 10.89
CA GLY A 41 18.63 -6.37 11.01
C GLY A 41 18.59 -5.19 12.00
N THR A 42 19.71 -4.88 12.66
CA THR A 42 19.83 -3.75 13.60
C THR A 42 20.25 -2.46 12.90
N ILE A 43 19.59 -1.33 13.21
CA ILE A 43 19.92 -0.01 12.67
C ILE A 43 21.07 0.61 13.46
N ARG A 44 22.17 0.96 12.80
CA ARG A 44 23.33 1.60 13.44
C ARG A 44 23.10 3.11 13.56
N VAL A 45 23.06 3.62 14.78
CA VAL A 45 22.74 5.01 15.11
C VAL A 45 23.96 5.68 15.73
N MET A 46 24.45 6.77 15.14
CA MET A 46 25.54 7.56 15.71
C MET A 46 25.03 8.89 16.22
N ALA A 47 25.17 9.17 17.52
CA ALA A 47 24.90 10.49 18.06
C ALA A 47 26.17 11.35 18.01
N ILE A 48 26.16 12.40 17.18
CA ILE A 48 27.25 13.37 17.04
C ILE A 48 26.83 14.70 17.65
N GLY A 49 27.69 15.28 18.47
CA GLY A 49 27.45 16.63 18.95
C GLY A 49 28.47 17.11 19.96
N ASP A 50 28.05 18.07 20.78
CA ASP A 50 28.88 18.67 21.80
C ASP A 50 28.64 18.06 23.20
N SER A 51 28.81 18.87 24.24
CA SER A 51 28.53 18.54 25.63
C SER A 51 27.10 18.10 25.87
N LEU A 52 26.12 18.58 25.09
CA LEU A 52 24.72 18.15 25.20
C LEU A 52 24.54 16.70 24.75
N THR A 53 25.21 16.27 23.69
CA THR A 53 25.20 14.85 23.27
C THR A 53 26.01 13.98 24.23
N ASN A 54 27.10 14.50 24.78
CA ASN A 54 27.87 13.82 25.84
C ASN A 54 27.03 13.62 27.12
N GLY A 55 26.30 14.63 27.58
CA GLY A 55 25.53 14.58 28.84
C GLY A 55 26.18 15.35 29.99
N TYR A 56 27.17 16.19 29.71
CA TYR A 56 27.84 17.05 30.68
C TYR A 56 26.86 18.02 31.37
N PRO A 57 26.99 18.34 32.67
CA PRO A 57 28.05 17.91 33.61
C PRO A 57 27.71 16.64 34.38
N LEU A 58 26.69 15.87 33.98
CA LEU A 58 26.28 14.70 34.74
C LEU A 58 27.36 13.62 34.75
N THR A 59 27.44 12.88 35.85
CA THR A 59 28.32 11.70 35.98
C THR A 59 27.50 10.53 36.52
N PRO A 60 27.34 9.43 35.75
CA PRO A 60 27.83 9.22 34.38
C PRO A 60 27.11 10.13 33.35
N ALA A 61 27.80 10.46 32.26
CA ALA A 61 27.29 11.32 31.20
C ALA A 61 26.43 10.51 30.21
N ILE A 62 25.13 10.50 30.46
CA ILE A 62 24.16 9.66 29.72
C ILE A 62 23.42 10.45 28.61
N SER A 63 23.20 11.75 28.81
CA SER A 63 22.42 12.61 27.90
C SER A 63 20.99 12.10 27.67
N TYR A 64 20.32 12.55 26.59
CA TYR A 64 19.01 12.10 26.12
C TYR A 64 19.04 10.66 25.57
N ARG A 65 20.24 10.11 25.30
CA ARG A 65 20.45 8.85 24.57
C ARG A 65 19.80 7.67 25.28
N LYS A 66 19.91 7.58 26.61
CA LYS A 66 19.26 6.50 27.38
C LYS A 66 17.75 6.51 27.22
N LYS A 67 17.09 7.66 27.43
CA LYS A 67 15.63 7.74 27.32
C LYS A 67 15.15 7.48 25.90
N LEU A 68 15.91 7.92 24.91
CA LEU A 68 15.65 7.60 23.51
C LEU A 68 15.77 6.10 23.25
N GLY A 69 16.86 5.45 23.70
CA GLY A 69 17.09 4.02 23.54
C GLY A 69 16.02 3.16 24.23
N GLU A 70 15.62 3.52 25.45
CA GLU A 70 14.49 2.89 26.15
C GLU A 70 13.20 2.99 25.33
N SER A 71 12.94 4.16 24.72
CA SER A 71 11.72 4.41 23.94
C SER A 71 11.73 3.63 22.61
N LEU A 72 12.87 3.57 21.92
CA LEU A 72 13.05 2.78 20.70
C LEU A 72 12.88 1.27 20.97
N THR A 73 13.50 0.77 22.05
CA THR A 73 13.39 -0.63 22.48
C THR A 73 11.95 -0.97 22.85
N ALA A 74 11.27 -0.11 23.61
CA ALA A 74 9.87 -0.30 23.96
C ALA A 74 8.94 -0.29 22.74
N ALA A 75 9.33 0.39 21.65
CA ALA A 75 8.63 0.38 20.37
C ALA A 75 9.00 -0.82 19.46
N GLY A 76 9.86 -1.73 19.92
CA GLY A 76 10.31 -2.89 19.15
C GLY A 76 11.26 -2.55 17.99
N ILE A 77 11.91 -1.38 18.03
CA ILE A 77 12.89 -0.96 17.02
C ILE A 77 14.26 -1.51 17.44
N SER A 78 14.83 -2.40 16.64
CA SER A 78 16.22 -2.87 16.83
C SER A 78 17.21 -1.83 16.33
N PHE A 79 18.03 -1.31 17.24
CA PHE A 79 19.09 -0.36 16.93
C PHE A 79 20.37 -0.67 17.73
N ASP A 80 21.49 -0.12 17.27
CA ASP A 80 22.82 -0.23 17.86
C ASP A 80 23.45 1.16 17.87
N TYR A 81 23.81 1.69 19.04
CA TYR A 81 24.52 2.95 19.10
C TYR A 81 25.99 2.73 18.73
N VAL A 82 26.53 3.58 17.84
CA VAL A 82 27.92 3.47 17.39
C VAL A 82 28.68 4.78 17.60
N GLY A 83 29.92 4.68 18.07
CA GLY A 83 30.81 5.80 18.33
C GLY A 83 32.05 5.37 19.11
N GLY A 84 33.05 6.25 19.19
CA GLY A 84 34.32 6.00 19.88
C GLY A 84 34.32 6.35 21.37
N ARG A 85 33.23 6.90 21.91
CA ARG A 85 33.08 7.21 23.34
C ARG A 85 31.98 6.37 23.96
N ASP A 86 32.27 5.85 25.16
CA ASP A 86 31.36 5.11 26.03
C ASP A 86 31.77 5.37 27.49
N GLU A 87 31.04 6.26 28.17
CA GLU A 87 31.45 6.84 29.46
C GLU A 87 30.75 6.18 30.67
N ASN A 88 29.97 5.10 30.45
CA ASN A 88 29.31 4.36 31.53
C ASN A 88 29.87 2.94 31.69
N PRO A 89 30.86 2.71 32.59
CA PRO A 89 31.44 1.37 32.80
C PRO A 89 30.47 0.35 33.44
N ALA A 90 29.28 0.78 33.87
CA ALA A 90 28.20 -0.10 34.34
C ALA A 90 27.22 -0.51 33.22
N ASP A 91 27.52 -0.18 31.96
CA ASP A 91 26.75 -0.50 30.76
C ASP A 91 27.41 -1.67 30.00
N PRO A 92 27.06 -2.93 30.30
CA PRO A 92 27.59 -4.06 29.55
C PRO A 92 26.72 -4.31 28.31
N GLU A 93 26.86 -3.50 27.24
CA GLU A 93 26.51 -3.85 25.83
C GLU A 93 26.63 -2.69 24.80
N HIS A 94 27.38 -1.60 25.04
CA HIS A 94 27.50 -0.45 24.11
C HIS A 94 26.19 0.32 23.83
N ASP A 95 25.18 0.20 24.70
CA ASP A 95 23.84 0.80 24.58
C ASP A 95 23.82 2.34 24.59
N LEU A 96 24.97 3.00 24.68
CA LEU A 96 25.10 4.45 24.71
C LEU A 96 26.29 4.99 23.90
N ALA A 97 26.93 4.24 23.00
CA ALA A 97 28.08 4.75 22.26
C ALA A 97 27.78 6.06 21.49
N HIS A 98 28.72 7.00 21.47
CA HIS A 98 28.49 8.33 20.88
C HIS A 98 29.76 9.07 20.43
N GLU A 99 29.55 10.19 19.75
CA GLU A 99 30.54 11.17 19.30
C GLU A 99 30.22 12.56 19.85
N GLY A 100 29.90 12.61 21.16
CA GLY A 100 29.66 13.86 21.89
C GLY A 100 30.96 14.42 22.46
N ASN A 101 31.38 15.60 22.00
CA ASN A 101 32.65 16.21 22.40
C ASN A 101 32.43 17.53 23.19
N ILE A 102 32.77 17.50 24.48
CA ILE A 102 32.56 18.64 25.39
C ILE A 102 33.32 19.87 24.87
N GLY A 103 32.62 21.00 24.71
CA GLY A 103 33.21 22.25 24.22
C GLY A 103 33.44 22.32 22.72
N ALA A 104 33.15 21.27 21.95
CA ALA A 104 33.37 21.28 20.51
C ALA A 104 32.43 22.24 19.77
N LYS A 105 33.01 23.05 18.89
CA LYS A 105 32.31 23.76 17.81
C LYS A 105 32.05 22.83 16.63
N VAL A 106 31.07 23.15 15.79
CA VAL A 106 30.74 22.36 14.60
C VAL A 106 31.97 22.09 13.72
N GLU A 107 32.81 23.10 13.50
CA GLU A 107 34.02 22.97 12.69
C GLU A 107 34.97 21.89 13.21
N SER A 108 35.17 21.81 14.52
CA SER A 108 36.03 20.80 15.14
C SER A 108 35.48 19.38 15.05
N MET A 109 34.14 19.23 14.95
CA MET A 109 33.49 17.92 14.79
C MET A 109 33.70 17.36 13.37
N MET A 110 33.94 18.22 12.37
CA MET A 110 34.14 17.78 10.98
C MET A 110 35.44 16.98 10.77
N GLY A 111 36.47 17.24 11.58
CA GLY A 111 37.80 16.65 11.42
C GLY A 111 37.95 15.22 11.91
N GLY A 112 37.04 14.73 12.78
CA GLY A 112 37.14 13.40 13.39
C GLY A 112 36.70 12.24 12.49
N ALA A 113 35.87 12.53 11.48
CA ALA A 113 35.31 11.58 10.50
C ALA A 113 34.84 10.22 11.08
N ALA A 114 34.38 10.19 12.33
CA ALA A 114 33.98 8.95 13.02
C ALA A 114 32.91 8.17 12.24
N TRP A 115 32.04 8.86 11.50
CA TRP A 115 31.04 8.22 10.63
C TRP A 115 31.67 7.38 9.50
N GLN A 116 32.91 7.66 9.07
CA GLN A 116 33.63 6.82 8.13
C GLN A 116 34.12 5.52 8.79
N GLN A 117 34.54 5.58 10.05
CA GLN A 117 35.00 4.41 10.81
C GLN A 117 33.83 3.49 11.21
N TYR A 118 32.78 4.07 11.81
CA TYR A 118 31.69 3.29 12.38
C TYR A 118 30.53 3.05 11.43
N ARG A 119 30.47 3.72 10.27
CA ARG A 119 29.48 3.49 9.20
C ARG A 119 28.02 3.39 9.71
N PRO A 120 27.50 4.41 10.43
CA PRO A 120 26.10 4.43 10.86
C PRO A 120 25.11 4.46 9.69
N ASN A 121 23.92 3.90 9.89
CA ASN A 121 22.79 4.11 8.99
C ASN A 121 22.11 5.45 9.26
N ILE A 122 22.09 5.86 10.54
CA ILE A 122 21.44 7.09 11.01
C ILE A 122 22.44 7.92 11.83
N ILE A 123 22.51 9.22 11.58
CA ILE A 123 23.25 10.19 12.40
C ILE A 123 22.26 11.09 13.14
N LEU A 124 22.40 11.19 14.46
CA LEU A 124 21.72 12.20 15.29
C LEU A 124 22.70 13.35 15.51
N LEU A 125 22.43 14.51 14.91
CA LEU A 125 23.35 15.64 14.90
C LEU A 125 22.79 16.80 15.73
N MET A 126 23.51 17.21 16.76
CA MET A 126 23.22 18.42 17.53
C MET A 126 24.52 19.22 17.70
N GLY A 127 24.61 20.37 17.04
CA GLY A 127 25.81 21.20 17.05
C GLY A 127 25.50 22.67 16.79
N GLY A 128 26.35 23.54 17.32
CA GLY A 128 26.21 25.01 17.26
C GLY A 128 26.22 25.68 18.63
N THR A 129 26.05 24.92 19.73
CA THR A 129 26.01 25.47 21.08
C THR A 129 27.31 26.21 21.42
N ASN A 130 28.47 25.59 21.17
CA ASN A 130 29.77 26.23 21.46
C ASN A 130 30.15 27.30 20.43
N ASP A 131 29.63 27.21 19.20
CA ASP A 131 29.74 28.26 18.20
C ASP A 131 29.11 29.56 18.73
N PHE A 132 28.00 29.47 19.47
CA PHE A 132 27.43 30.60 20.23
C PHE A 132 28.17 30.89 21.53
N ARG A 133 28.41 29.91 22.41
CA ARG A 133 28.99 30.13 23.77
C ARG A 133 30.33 30.86 23.75
N GLU A 134 31.14 30.63 22.71
CA GLU A 134 32.48 31.21 22.58
C GLU A 134 32.52 32.56 21.85
N VAL A 135 31.36 33.10 21.43
CA VAL A 135 31.30 34.42 20.82
C VAL A 135 31.76 35.49 21.82
N GLU A 136 32.56 36.43 21.35
CA GLU A 136 33.00 37.61 22.09
C GLU A 136 32.18 38.82 21.62
N ALA A 137 31.24 39.27 22.46
CA ALA A 137 30.23 40.28 22.13
C ALA A 137 30.54 41.70 22.64
N SER A 138 31.66 41.93 23.34
CA SER A 138 31.98 43.25 23.92
C SER A 138 32.26 44.31 22.84
N GLY A 139 32.87 43.90 21.72
CA GLY A 139 33.24 44.78 20.60
C GLY A 139 32.14 44.99 19.56
N SER A 140 31.39 43.95 19.19
CA SER A 140 30.33 44.01 18.18
C SER A 140 29.33 42.85 18.30
N PHE A 141 28.03 43.18 18.21
CA PHE A 141 26.94 42.18 18.14
C PHE A 141 26.91 41.41 16.82
N SER A 142 27.60 41.90 15.78
CA SER A 142 27.65 41.22 14.48
C SER A 142 28.18 39.80 14.58
N ARG A 143 29.06 39.51 15.54
CA ARG A 143 29.67 38.18 15.72
C ARG A 143 28.67 37.09 16.13
N ILE A 144 27.60 37.45 16.84
CA ILE A 144 26.53 36.49 17.16
C ILE A 144 25.73 36.17 15.89
N ARG A 145 25.48 37.20 15.08
CA ARG A 145 24.84 37.04 13.77
C ARG A 145 25.73 36.22 12.82
N ASP A 146 27.05 36.35 12.87
CA ASP A 146 27.98 35.60 12.00
C ASP A 146 27.84 34.07 12.20
N VAL A 147 27.54 33.59 13.41
CA VAL A 147 27.24 32.16 13.66
C VAL A 147 26.02 31.72 12.84
N VAL A 148 24.98 32.55 12.81
CA VAL A 148 23.78 32.32 12.00
C VAL A 148 24.11 32.45 10.53
N ASP A 149 24.81 33.50 10.10
CA ASP A 149 25.04 33.81 8.68
C ASP A 149 25.97 32.82 8.00
N ILE A 150 27.11 32.50 8.62
CA ILE A 150 28.10 31.53 8.11
C ILE A 150 27.52 30.11 8.14
N PHE A 151 26.82 29.74 9.22
CA PHE A 151 26.09 28.48 9.34
C PHE A 151 26.91 27.22 8.99
N VAL A 152 28.04 27.03 9.68
CA VAL A 152 29.01 25.93 9.45
C VAL A 152 28.37 24.52 9.53
N LEU A 153 27.23 24.37 10.19
CA LEU A 153 26.48 23.10 10.24
C LEU A 153 26.05 22.61 8.84
N ALA A 154 25.80 23.52 7.90
CA ALA A 154 25.53 23.14 6.52
C ALA A 154 26.76 22.47 5.87
N ASP A 155 27.97 22.97 6.13
CA ASP A 155 29.22 22.39 5.61
C ASP A 155 29.48 21.00 6.17
N MET A 156 29.18 20.79 7.45
CA MET A 156 29.29 19.46 8.09
C MET A 156 28.36 18.44 7.43
N ILE A 157 27.09 18.80 7.19
CA ILE A 157 26.14 17.92 6.49
C ILE A 157 26.59 17.66 5.05
N ALA A 158 27.07 18.68 4.34
CA ALA A 158 27.61 18.53 2.99
C ALA A 158 28.81 17.57 2.97
N LYS A 159 29.71 17.67 3.95
CA LYS A 159 30.85 16.76 4.09
C LYS A 159 30.40 15.31 4.34
N ILE A 160 29.49 15.07 5.29
CA ILE A 160 28.97 13.74 5.58
C ILE A 160 28.37 13.13 4.30
N ASN A 161 27.54 13.89 3.59
CA ASN A 161 26.94 13.44 2.33
C ASN A 161 27.99 13.11 1.25
N ALA A 162 29.01 13.96 1.10
CA ALA A 162 30.09 13.72 0.15
C ALA A 162 30.88 12.43 0.48
N ASP A 163 31.19 12.20 1.76
CA ASP A 163 31.89 11.00 2.20
C ASP A 163 31.07 9.73 1.88
N TYR A 164 29.77 9.71 2.20
CA TYR A 164 28.91 8.55 1.90
C TYR A 164 28.70 8.32 0.40
N GLN A 165 28.57 9.40 -0.39
CA GLN A 165 28.48 9.30 -1.85
C GLN A 165 29.74 8.70 -2.46
N SER A 166 30.93 9.08 -1.97
CA SER A 166 32.21 8.58 -2.50
C SER A 166 32.41 7.08 -2.29
N ASP A 167 31.86 6.53 -1.20
CA ASP A 167 31.98 5.11 -0.85
C ASP A 167 30.78 4.26 -1.32
N GLY A 168 29.81 4.85 -2.03
CA GLY A 168 28.56 4.18 -2.43
C GLY A 168 27.62 3.83 -1.26
N GLY A 169 27.83 4.45 -0.09
CA GLY A 169 26.99 4.27 1.09
C GLY A 169 25.75 5.15 1.10
N LYS A 170 24.85 4.89 2.05
CA LYS A 170 23.69 5.75 2.36
C LYS A 170 23.66 6.05 3.85
N VAL A 171 23.23 7.27 4.20
CA VAL A 171 23.04 7.73 5.57
C VAL A 171 21.86 8.67 5.65
N GLU A 172 21.16 8.61 6.77
CA GLU A 172 20.08 9.54 7.12
C GLU A 172 20.54 10.42 8.28
N ILE A 173 20.36 11.73 8.16
CA ILE A 173 20.87 12.70 9.12
C ILE A 173 19.68 13.39 9.79
N PHE A 174 19.47 13.10 11.07
CA PHE A 174 18.50 13.80 11.91
C PHE A 174 19.22 14.92 12.62
N VAL A 175 18.91 16.16 12.25
CA VAL A 175 19.59 17.35 12.76
C VAL A 175 18.66 18.12 13.69
N SER A 176 19.14 18.35 14.92
CA SER A 176 18.34 18.97 15.96
C SER A 176 18.47 20.48 16.00
N SER A 177 17.40 21.17 16.40
CA SER A 177 17.51 22.50 17.02
C SER A 177 18.41 22.44 18.26
N ILE A 178 19.12 23.53 18.55
CA ILE A 178 19.86 23.69 19.80
C ILE A 178 18.99 24.38 20.87
N PRO A 179 19.20 24.07 22.17
CA PRO A 179 18.44 24.65 23.27
C PRO A 179 18.66 26.17 23.42
N PRO A 180 17.79 26.88 24.16
CA PRO A 180 18.08 28.25 24.55
C PRO A 180 19.35 28.33 25.43
N MET A 181 19.94 29.53 25.53
CA MET A 181 21.05 29.81 26.44
C MET A 181 20.76 31.04 27.30
N GLY A 182 21.31 31.05 28.51
CA GLY A 182 21.09 32.15 29.46
C GLY A 182 22.24 32.36 30.42
N TYR A 183 22.00 33.20 31.42
CA TYR A 183 23.02 33.52 32.42
C TYR A 183 23.13 32.43 33.48
N ALA A 184 24.35 32.13 33.88
CA ALA A 184 24.61 31.16 34.94
C ALA A 184 24.08 31.68 36.30
N THR A 185 23.49 30.79 37.08
CA THR A 185 23.05 31.01 38.46
C THR A 185 24.13 30.59 39.49
N VAL A 186 25.21 29.98 39.01
CA VAL A 186 26.43 29.58 39.74
C VAL A 186 27.69 29.95 38.92
N ASP A 187 28.90 29.82 39.48
CA ASP A 187 30.15 30.08 38.75
C ASP A 187 30.24 29.22 37.47
N GLY A 188 30.47 29.85 36.31
CA GLY A 188 30.55 29.15 35.02
C GLY A 188 29.97 29.87 33.79
N SER A 189 29.91 31.21 33.78
CA SER A 189 29.35 31.97 32.66
C SER A 189 30.07 31.68 31.33
N SER A 190 29.30 31.59 30.24
CA SER A 190 29.86 31.50 28.90
C SER A 190 30.55 32.81 28.50
N ARG A 191 31.50 32.75 27.57
CA ARG A 191 32.14 33.96 27.02
C ARG A 191 31.11 34.89 26.40
N LEU A 192 30.11 34.34 25.70
CA LEU A 192 29.02 35.11 25.12
C LEU A 192 28.22 35.86 26.18
N THR A 193 27.72 35.17 27.21
CA THR A 193 26.87 35.82 28.23
C THR A 193 27.65 36.85 29.04
N ALA A 194 28.91 36.58 29.40
CA ALA A 194 29.76 37.55 30.08
C ALA A 194 29.96 38.82 29.26
N THR A 195 30.41 38.68 28.01
CA THR A 195 30.71 39.83 27.13
C THR A 195 29.45 40.55 26.63
N MET A 196 28.33 39.84 26.53
CA MET A 196 27.00 40.43 26.27
C MET A 196 26.61 41.40 27.40
N LEU A 197 26.76 40.98 28.64
CA LEU A 197 26.40 41.80 29.79
C LEU A 197 27.32 43.01 29.93
N GLU A 198 28.63 42.84 29.73
CA GLU A 198 29.58 43.95 29.64
C GLU A 198 29.15 44.96 28.58
N ARG A 199 28.71 44.47 27.41
CA ARG A 199 28.26 45.32 26.32
C ARG A 199 26.97 46.06 26.64
N LEU A 200 25.98 45.38 27.24
CA LEU A 200 24.71 45.99 27.61
C LEU A 200 24.90 47.04 28.72
N ARG A 201 25.79 46.78 29.70
CA ARG A 201 26.23 47.77 30.70
C ARG A 201 26.88 48.97 30.02
N ALA A 202 27.79 48.76 29.07
CA ALA A 202 28.44 49.85 28.33
C ALA A 202 27.45 50.70 27.50
N ILE A 203 26.39 50.09 26.97
CA ILE A 203 25.31 50.80 26.26
C ILE A 203 24.49 51.66 27.24
N LEU A 204 24.18 51.12 28.42
CA LEU A 204 23.47 51.86 29.46
C LEU A 204 24.33 53.00 30.04
N GLY A 205 25.65 52.82 30.06
CA GLY A 205 26.63 53.81 30.53
C GLY A 205 26.74 53.81 32.05
N ASN A 206 26.80 55.00 32.65
CA ASN A 206 26.81 55.19 34.10
C ASN A 206 25.51 55.90 34.53
N PRO A 207 24.38 55.15 34.64
CA PRO A 207 23.09 55.76 34.93
C PRO A 207 23.00 56.25 36.38
N ALA A 208 22.13 57.22 36.63
CA ALA A 208 21.71 57.54 38.00
C ALA A 208 20.66 56.51 38.46
N TYR A 209 20.74 56.08 39.73
CA TYR A 209 19.79 55.16 40.34
C TYR A 209 18.73 55.91 41.17
N PRO A 210 17.46 55.45 41.17
CA PRO A 210 16.93 54.31 40.41
C PRO A 210 16.79 54.60 38.90
N VAL A 211 17.08 53.61 38.05
CA VAL A 211 16.97 53.75 36.58
C VAL A 211 15.50 53.80 36.19
N GLN A 212 15.08 54.91 35.59
CA GLN A 212 13.69 55.10 35.17
C GLN A 212 13.35 54.34 33.89
N GLU A 213 12.13 53.81 33.80
CA GLU A 213 11.66 53.01 32.66
C GLU A 213 11.81 53.74 31.32
N THR A 214 11.45 55.03 31.30
CA THR A 214 11.56 55.87 30.10
C THR A 214 13.01 55.98 29.61
N SER A 215 13.97 56.07 30.52
CA SER A 215 15.40 56.14 30.20
C SER A 215 15.94 54.80 29.72
N PHE A 216 15.58 53.70 30.40
CA PHE A 216 15.95 52.34 30.02
C PHE A 216 15.43 52.00 28.63
N THR A 217 14.13 52.17 28.41
CA THR A 217 13.43 51.88 27.16
C THR A 217 13.95 52.74 26.00
N ALA A 218 14.15 54.04 26.21
CA ALA A 218 14.72 54.91 25.16
C ALA A 218 16.15 54.51 24.76
N THR A 219 16.96 54.09 25.73
CA THR A 219 18.35 53.67 25.51
C THR A 219 18.40 52.39 24.67
N PHE A 220 17.68 51.35 25.09
CA PHE A 220 17.72 50.06 24.43
C PHE A 220 16.91 50.03 23.13
N ASN A 221 15.80 50.76 22.98
CA ASN A 221 15.10 50.86 21.69
C ASN A 221 15.99 51.40 20.58
N ARG A 222 16.81 52.42 20.87
CA ARG A 222 17.75 52.98 19.88
C ARG A 222 18.81 51.96 19.45
N PHE A 223 19.26 51.13 20.38
CA PHE A 223 20.22 50.08 20.10
C PHE A 223 19.58 48.91 19.32
N LEU A 224 18.47 48.38 19.81
CA LEU A 224 17.80 47.19 19.27
C LEU A 224 17.24 47.42 17.86
N SER A 225 16.69 48.60 17.59
CA SER A 225 16.22 48.96 16.24
C SER A 225 17.33 48.92 15.18
N ARG A 226 18.59 49.23 15.55
CA ARG A 226 19.73 49.15 14.61
C ARG A 226 20.11 47.72 14.26
N ILE A 227 19.82 46.77 15.15
CA ILE A 227 20.08 45.35 14.93
C ILE A 227 18.79 44.58 14.56
N GLY A 228 17.69 45.29 14.32
CA GLY A 228 16.42 44.72 13.87
C GLY A 228 15.67 43.91 14.94
N LEU A 229 15.86 44.22 16.22
CA LEU A 229 15.21 43.55 17.34
C LEU A 229 14.18 44.46 18.02
N THR A 230 13.07 43.88 18.47
CA THR A 230 11.96 44.60 19.12
C THR A 230 11.36 43.78 20.29
N PRO A 231 12.12 43.53 21.37
CA PRO A 231 11.55 42.94 22.58
C PRO A 231 10.55 43.88 23.24
N ASP A 232 9.69 43.32 24.08
CA ASP A 232 8.88 44.11 25.02
C ASP A 232 9.77 44.57 26.19
N LEU A 233 10.36 45.77 26.03
CA LEU A 233 11.20 46.37 27.07
C LEU A 233 10.41 46.78 28.31
N HIS A 234 9.10 47.03 28.17
CA HIS A 234 8.23 47.33 29.31
C HIS A 234 8.08 46.09 30.18
N ASP A 235 7.77 44.93 29.59
CA ASP A 235 7.71 43.65 30.32
C ASP A 235 9.03 43.31 31.01
N ILE A 236 10.17 43.44 30.31
CA ILE A 236 11.50 43.18 30.90
C ILE A 236 11.76 44.08 32.10
N PHE A 237 11.41 45.36 32.01
CA PHE A 237 11.59 46.32 33.07
C PHE A 237 10.69 46.00 34.27
N GLN A 238 9.39 45.80 34.02
CA GLN A 238 8.39 45.54 35.06
C GLN A 238 8.65 44.23 35.79
N ARG A 239 9.10 43.20 35.09
CA ARG A 239 9.49 41.94 35.75
C ARG A 239 10.70 42.10 36.67
N ALA A 240 11.56 43.09 36.39
CA ALA A 240 12.83 43.26 37.09
C ALA A 240 12.65 44.14 38.33
N ASP A 241 11.65 45.01 38.31
CA ASP A 241 11.18 45.80 39.45
C ASP A 241 10.48 44.89 40.47
N THR A 242 11.27 44.30 41.36
CA THR A 242 10.81 43.32 42.35
C THR A 242 10.33 43.97 43.64
N ASP A 243 10.80 45.19 43.94
CA ASP A 243 10.41 45.94 45.13
C ASP A 243 9.21 46.88 44.89
N GLY A 244 8.84 47.13 43.62
CA GLY A 244 7.72 47.97 43.23
C GLY A 244 7.98 49.47 43.44
N ALA A 245 9.24 49.86 43.66
CA ALA A 245 9.64 51.25 43.80
C ALA A 245 9.74 51.94 42.43
N ALA A 246 9.75 53.27 42.42
CA ALA A 246 9.80 54.03 41.18
C ALA A 246 11.18 53.93 40.49
N GLY A 247 11.34 52.91 39.64
CA GLY A 247 12.52 52.64 38.82
C GLY A 247 13.45 51.56 39.42
N LEU A 248 14.35 51.02 38.61
CA LEU A 248 15.18 49.87 39.02
C LEU A 248 16.35 50.28 39.90
N SER A 249 16.55 49.54 41.00
CA SER A 249 17.80 49.54 41.75
C SER A 249 18.98 49.01 40.92
N GLU A 250 20.20 49.07 41.45
CA GLU A 250 21.39 48.54 40.78
C GLU A 250 21.26 47.02 40.49
N ALA A 251 20.77 46.25 41.45
CA ALA A 251 20.58 44.81 41.31
C ALA A 251 19.48 44.46 40.30
N GLU A 252 18.38 45.21 40.30
CA GLU A 252 17.26 45.00 39.38
C GLU A 252 17.63 45.44 37.96
N THR A 253 18.39 46.52 37.82
CA THR A 253 18.95 46.95 36.54
C THR A 253 19.81 45.85 35.95
N GLU A 254 20.71 45.27 36.74
CA GLU A 254 21.56 44.16 36.33
C GLU A 254 20.74 42.93 35.88
N GLN A 255 19.65 42.62 36.58
CA GLN A 255 18.74 41.53 36.20
C GLN A 255 17.98 41.83 34.90
N ALA A 256 17.51 43.06 34.70
CA ALA A 256 16.88 43.51 33.46
C ALA A 256 17.84 43.40 32.26
N LEU A 257 19.12 43.75 32.45
CA LEU A 257 20.16 43.59 31.42
C LEU A 257 20.39 42.11 31.08
N LYS A 258 20.38 41.22 32.07
CA LYS A 258 20.49 39.78 31.83
C LYS A 258 19.31 39.27 30.99
N TRP A 259 18.07 39.59 31.35
CA TRP A 259 16.92 39.15 30.56
C TRP A 259 16.88 39.75 29.15
N LEU A 260 17.33 41.00 28.99
CA LEU A 260 17.50 41.56 27.65
C LEU A 260 18.58 40.80 26.85
N GLY A 261 19.71 40.46 27.48
CA GLY A 261 20.74 39.63 26.86
C GLY A 261 20.23 38.25 26.46
N GLU A 262 19.43 37.60 27.32
CA GLU A 262 18.78 36.33 27.02
C GLU A 262 17.85 36.44 25.82
N TYR A 263 17.02 37.48 25.75
CA TYR A 263 16.18 37.72 24.56
C TYR A 263 17.01 37.81 23.28
N ILE A 264 18.09 38.60 23.30
CA ILE A 264 18.95 38.80 22.11
C ILE A 264 19.59 37.47 21.70
N ILE A 265 20.22 36.77 22.64
CA ILE A 265 20.91 35.49 22.37
C ILE A 265 19.92 34.47 21.81
N ASN A 266 18.78 34.29 22.47
CA ASN A 266 17.80 33.29 22.10
C ASN A 266 17.06 33.63 20.79
N LYS A 267 16.99 34.91 20.40
CA LYS A 267 16.52 35.28 19.06
C LYS A 267 17.45 34.76 17.97
N TYR A 268 18.77 34.92 18.13
CA TYR A 268 19.74 34.41 17.14
C TYR A 268 19.84 32.88 17.15
N ILE A 269 19.71 32.23 18.31
CA ILE A 269 19.55 30.77 18.39
C ILE A 269 18.28 30.32 17.64
N GLY A 270 17.17 31.05 17.80
CA GLY A 270 15.95 30.81 17.03
C GLY A 270 16.17 30.93 15.51
N ASP A 271 16.92 31.94 15.06
CA ASP A 271 17.27 32.11 13.65
C ASP A 271 18.18 30.99 13.13
N TYR A 272 19.15 30.54 13.94
CA TYR A 272 19.97 29.37 13.66
C TYR A 272 19.10 28.10 13.53
N ASN A 273 18.18 27.86 14.47
CA ASN A 273 17.25 26.74 14.43
C ASN A 273 16.32 26.78 13.20
N ASN A 274 15.91 27.98 12.75
CA ASN A 274 15.19 28.15 11.50
C ASN A 274 16.05 27.79 10.27
N LYS A 275 17.35 28.10 10.28
CA LYS A 275 18.27 27.65 9.22
C LYS A 275 18.44 26.13 9.22
N ILE A 276 18.47 25.47 10.38
CA ILE A 276 18.48 24.00 10.46
C ILE A 276 17.20 23.41 9.83
N ARG A 277 16.03 23.98 10.16
CA ARG A 277 14.76 23.57 9.54
C ARG A 277 14.78 23.75 8.02
N THR A 278 15.38 24.84 7.55
CA THR A 278 15.54 25.10 6.11
C THR A 278 16.51 24.11 5.46
N LEU A 279 17.55 23.69 6.16
CA LEU A 279 18.52 22.72 5.67
C LEU A 279 17.90 21.33 5.48
N ALA A 280 16.98 20.94 6.37
CA ALA A 280 16.27 19.66 6.24
C ALA A 280 15.34 19.61 5.01
N VAL A 281 14.77 20.74 4.58
CA VAL A 281 13.94 20.75 3.36
C VAL A 281 14.76 20.78 2.07
N THR A 282 16.05 21.11 2.12
CA THR A 282 16.92 21.16 0.93
C THR A 282 17.60 19.84 0.61
N HIS A 283 17.63 18.88 1.55
CA HIS A 283 18.26 17.57 1.36
C HIS A 283 17.26 16.44 1.63
N ARG A 284 17.19 15.45 0.72
CA ARG A 284 16.23 14.34 0.86
C ARG A 284 16.50 13.41 2.04
N ASN A 285 17.74 13.34 2.50
CA ASN A 285 18.20 12.46 3.59
C ASN A 285 18.47 13.22 4.90
N VAL A 286 17.98 14.46 5.02
CA VAL A 286 18.13 15.27 6.23
C VAL A 286 16.77 15.55 6.84
N HIS A 287 16.64 15.29 8.14
CA HIS A 287 15.38 15.38 8.89
C HIS A 287 15.55 16.36 10.03
N PHE A 288 14.68 17.35 10.13
CA PHE A 288 14.70 18.29 11.25
C PHE A 288 14.07 17.67 12.50
N VAL A 289 14.73 17.81 13.64
CA VAL A 289 14.22 17.40 14.95
C VAL A 289 14.20 18.60 15.88
N ASP A 290 13.06 18.92 16.48
CA ASP A 290 12.98 20.08 17.39
C ASP A 290 13.32 19.72 18.85
N ALA A 291 14.41 18.99 19.07
CA ALA A 291 14.72 18.46 20.40
C ALA A 291 15.18 19.55 21.39
N GLY A 292 15.93 20.55 20.90
CA GLY A 292 16.40 21.66 21.74
C GLY A 292 15.26 22.51 22.32
N ALA A 293 14.14 22.63 21.58
CA ALA A 293 12.96 23.37 22.03
C ALA A 293 12.24 22.72 23.23
N ALA A 294 12.56 21.46 23.58
CA ALA A 294 12.01 20.81 24.76
C ALA A 294 12.62 21.32 26.08
N LEU A 295 13.73 22.06 26.01
CA LEU A 295 14.43 22.62 27.16
C LEU A 295 14.11 24.11 27.34
N THR A 296 14.11 24.53 28.59
CA THR A 296 13.93 25.94 29.00
C THR A 296 15.10 26.40 29.84
N LEU A 297 15.28 27.72 30.04
CA LEU A 297 16.37 28.23 30.88
C LEU A 297 16.30 27.74 32.33
N ALA A 298 15.11 27.35 32.82
CA ALA A 298 14.93 26.76 34.14
C ALA A 298 15.57 25.37 34.29
N ASP A 299 15.93 24.73 33.18
CA ASP A 299 16.61 23.43 33.18
C ASP A 299 18.12 23.54 33.40
N PHE A 300 18.68 24.76 33.43
CA PHE A 300 20.13 25.00 33.46
C PHE A 300 20.59 25.70 34.74
N ASN A 301 21.75 25.32 35.25
CA ASN A 301 22.45 26.07 36.31
C ASN A 301 23.54 26.99 35.76
N ASP A 302 24.26 26.54 34.73
CA ASP A 302 25.33 27.32 34.09
C ASP A 302 24.85 28.11 32.86
N GLY A 303 23.53 28.10 32.62
CA GLY A 303 22.89 28.77 31.50
C GLY A 303 23.01 28.03 30.16
N THR A 304 23.47 26.77 30.13
CA THR A 304 23.52 26.00 28.87
C THR A 304 23.29 24.50 29.05
N HIS A 305 23.82 23.88 30.09
CA HIS A 305 23.73 22.43 30.25
C HIS A 305 22.55 22.06 31.17
N PRO A 306 21.71 21.08 30.77
CA PRO A 306 20.71 20.51 31.65
C PRO A 306 21.31 20.04 32.99
N ALA A 307 20.76 20.54 34.09
CA ALA A 307 21.28 20.30 35.44
C ALA A 307 20.94 18.90 35.99
N THR A 308 19.99 18.19 35.36
CA THR A 308 19.51 16.88 35.83
C THR A 308 19.27 15.94 34.65
N GLN A 309 19.26 14.63 34.92
CA GLN A 309 18.91 13.63 33.91
C GLN A 309 17.47 13.82 33.40
N ALA A 310 16.53 14.17 34.29
CA ALA A 310 15.14 14.42 33.91
C ALA A 310 15.01 15.59 32.92
N ALA A 311 15.89 16.59 32.99
CA ALA A 311 15.95 17.64 31.99
C ALA A 311 16.49 17.13 30.65
N TYR A 312 17.57 16.33 30.64
CA TYR A 312 18.07 15.67 29.42
C TYR A 312 17.00 14.80 28.74
N ASP A 313 16.22 14.07 29.54
CA ASP A 313 15.15 13.18 29.06
C ASP A 313 14.06 13.93 28.28
N LYS A 314 13.88 15.24 28.50
CA LYS A 314 12.90 16.06 27.76
C LYS A 314 13.18 16.12 26.25
N MET A 315 14.42 15.94 25.82
CA MET A 315 14.79 15.96 24.40
C MET A 315 14.43 14.65 23.68
N ALA A 316 14.39 13.52 24.40
CA ALA A 316 14.22 12.20 23.81
C ALA A 316 12.89 12.00 23.05
N PRO A 317 11.73 12.52 23.49
CA PRO A 317 10.47 12.40 22.74
C PRO A 317 10.52 12.97 21.31
N ALA A 318 11.21 14.10 21.10
CA ALA A 318 11.33 14.71 19.78
C ALA A 318 12.17 13.82 18.84
N TRP A 319 13.30 13.32 19.34
CA TRP A 319 14.12 12.34 18.62
C TRP A 319 13.34 11.06 18.32
N PHE A 320 12.67 10.49 19.32
CA PHE A 320 11.90 9.26 19.18
C PHE A 320 10.80 9.39 18.12
N ALA A 321 10.03 10.49 18.14
CA ALA A 321 8.98 10.72 17.17
C ALA A 321 9.52 10.76 15.72
N ALA A 322 10.63 11.46 15.50
CA ALA A 322 11.25 11.56 14.18
C ALA A 322 11.84 10.22 13.70
N LEU A 323 12.61 9.54 14.55
CA LEU A 323 13.22 8.24 14.21
C LEU A 323 12.18 7.15 14.02
N SER A 324 11.26 7.00 14.97
CA SER A 324 10.20 5.99 14.90
C SER A 324 9.36 6.17 13.65
N ALA A 325 9.04 7.42 13.28
CA ALA A 325 8.41 7.68 12.00
C ALA A 325 9.30 7.13 10.87
N PHE A 326 10.49 7.66 10.68
CA PHE A 326 11.35 7.25 9.58
C PHE A 326 11.53 5.73 9.45
N VAL A 327 11.89 5.05 10.53
CA VAL A 327 12.11 3.59 10.55
C VAL A 327 10.86 2.82 10.17
N ASN A 328 9.70 3.26 10.64
CA ASN A 328 8.43 2.61 10.32
C ASN A 328 8.02 2.83 8.85
N SER A 329 8.46 3.91 8.20
CA SER A 329 8.22 4.10 6.75
C SER A 329 9.15 3.30 5.85
N LEU A 330 10.23 2.72 6.38
CA LEU A 330 11.13 1.91 5.58
C LEU A 330 10.43 0.62 5.11
N PRO A 331 10.64 0.19 3.86
CA PRO A 331 10.18 -1.11 3.37
C PRO A 331 10.55 -2.26 4.31
N ARG A 332 9.66 -3.24 4.42
CA ARG A 332 9.92 -4.52 5.08
C ARG A 332 9.80 -5.67 4.11
N TYR A 333 10.77 -6.57 4.16
CA TYR A 333 10.85 -7.77 3.32
C TYR A 333 10.70 -8.98 4.22
N TRP A 334 9.78 -9.87 3.87
CA TRP A 334 9.65 -11.14 4.55
C TRP A 334 10.83 -12.04 4.18
N VAL A 335 11.52 -12.54 5.18
CA VAL A 335 12.68 -13.43 5.05
C VAL A 335 12.49 -14.74 5.81
N GLY A 336 11.34 -14.90 6.48
CA GLY A 336 10.95 -16.12 7.14
C GLY A 336 10.50 -17.23 6.19
N GLU A 337 10.36 -18.44 6.73
CA GLU A 337 9.63 -19.52 6.08
C GLU A 337 8.10 -19.26 6.21
N THR A 338 7.31 -20.31 6.41
CA THR A 338 5.93 -20.17 6.91
C THR A 338 5.96 -19.69 8.36
N GLY A 339 5.23 -18.62 8.69
CA GLY A 339 5.34 -18.00 10.02
C GLY A 339 4.29 -16.95 10.33
N ASP A 340 4.40 -16.35 11.51
CA ASP A 340 3.52 -15.27 11.99
C ASP A 340 4.08 -13.91 11.56
N TRP A 341 3.20 -13.07 11.01
CA TRP A 341 3.47 -11.68 10.66
C TRP A 341 4.11 -10.90 11.80
N ALA A 342 3.72 -11.16 13.05
CA ALA A 342 4.19 -10.40 14.21
C ALA A 342 5.62 -10.76 14.65
N ASP A 343 6.18 -11.86 14.15
CA ASP A 343 7.54 -12.26 14.50
C ASP A 343 8.56 -11.35 13.81
N GLN A 344 9.24 -10.54 14.63
CA GLN A 344 10.24 -9.57 14.17
C GLN A 344 11.40 -10.17 13.39
N TYR A 345 11.73 -11.45 13.65
CA TYR A 345 12.83 -12.14 12.98
C TYR A 345 12.47 -12.62 11.58
N ASN A 346 11.19 -12.54 11.18
CA ASN A 346 10.78 -12.84 9.82
C ASN A 346 10.85 -11.61 8.88
N TRP A 347 11.29 -10.46 9.38
CA TRP A 347 11.34 -9.21 8.61
C TRP A 347 12.75 -8.65 8.51
N ALA A 348 13.10 -8.17 7.31
CA ALA A 348 14.36 -7.49 7.00
C ALA A 348 14.11 -6.12 6.33
N PHE A 349 15.11 -5.24 6.37
CA PHE A 349 15.10 -3.93 5.68
C PHE A 349 15.49 -4.02 4.19
N ALA A 350 15.94 -5.18 3.73
CA ALA A 350 16.32 -5.43 2.35
C ALA A 350 15.86 -6.83 1.91
N PRO A 351 15.64 -7.07 0.60
CA PRO A 351 15.38 -8.40 0.06
C PRO A 351 16.48 -9.38 0.46
N ASP A 352 16.10 -10.59 0.86
CA ASP A 352 17.01 -11.66 1.32
C ASP A 352 17.99 -11.22 2.44
N GLY A 353 17.65 -10.11 3.12
CA GLY A 353 18.39 -9.62 4.26
C GLY A 353 18.22 -10.54 5.47
N VAL A 354 18.93 -10.24 6.53
CA VAL A 354 18.75 -11.00 7.75
C VAL A 354 17.59 -10.43 8.56
N GLY A 355 16.83 -11.32 9.18
CA GLY A 355 15.69 -11.01 10.03
C GLY A 355 16.04 -10.17 11.25
N GLY A 356 15.07 -9.41 11.76
CA GLY A 356 15.22 -8.55 12.95
C GLY A 356 14.75 -7.11 12.76
N ALA A 357 14.23 -6.75 11.58
CA ALA A 357 13.78 -5.40 11.27
C ALA A 357 12.45 -5.01 11.95
N GLY A 358 11.81 -5.95 12.65
CA GLY A 358 10.48 -5.77 13.21
C GLY A 358 9.39 -5.81 12.14
N GLN A 359 8.16 -6.14 12.57
CA GLN A 359 7.01 -6.16 11.67
C GLN A 359 6.75 -4.78 11.04
N PRO A 360 6.31 -4.72 9.77
CA PRO A 360 5.83 -3.48 9.19
C PRO A 360 4.55 -3.02 9.89
N VAL A 361 4.53 -1.75 10.29
CA VAL A 361 3.34 -1.07 10.82
C VAL A 361 2.83 0.01 9.87
N ARG A 362 3.70 0.51 8.97
CA ARG A 362 3.39 1.42 7.87
C ARG A 362 4.37 1.22 6.71
N GLY A 363 4.22 2.04 5.66
CA GLY A 363 5.08 1.96 4.48
C GLY A 363 4.75 0.72 3.63
N ASP A 364 5.79 0.11 3.06
CA ASP A 364 5.64 -1.02 2.14
C ASP A 364 6.04 -2.34 2.80
N ALA A 365 5.31 -3.40 2.50
CA ALA A 365 5.65 -4.76 2.88
C ALA A 365 5.71 -5.67 1.64
N TYR A 366 6.78 -6.46 1.56
CA TYR A 366 7.08 -7.35 0.45
C TYR A 366 7.20 -8.78 0.98
N LEU A 367 6.23 -9.61 0.63
CA LEU A 367 6.23 -11.05 0.85
C LEU A 367 6.80 -11.69 -0.42
N ARG A 368 8.13 -11.90 -0.45
CA ARG A 368 8.81 -12.45 -1.63
C ARG A 368 9.56 -13.74 -1.29
N GLN A 369 9.59 -14.65 -2.25
CA GLN A 369 10.37 -15.89 -2.13
C GLN A 369 10.82 -16.38 -3.51
N HIS A 370 11.98 -17.06 -3.59
CA HIS A 370 12.65 -17.40 -4.86
C HIS A 370 12.80 -18.92 -5.11
N ASP A 371 12.28 -19.76 -4.21
CA ASP A 371 12.48 -21.21 -4.25
C ASP A 371 11.19 -21.99 -4.54
N ALA A 372 11.29 -23.31 -4.43
CA ALA A 372 10.21 -24.23 -4.75
C ALA A 372 9.24 -24.48 -3.57
N LEU A 373 9.45 -23.84 -2.41
CA LEU A 373 8.67 -24.09 -1.22
C LEU A 373 7.50 -23.13 -1.10
N ASP A 374 6.35 -23.68 -0.75
CA ASP A 374 5.17 -22.90 -0.39
C ASP A 374 5.37 -22.24 0.97
N ARG A 375 5.04 -20.95 1.06
CA ARG A 375 5.11 -20.16 2.30
C ARG A 375 3.78 -19.51 2.60
N ILE A 376 3.39 -19.58 3.87
CA ILE A 376 2.20 -18.92 4.41
C ILE A 376 2.62 -17.95 5.50
N VAL A 377 2.32 -16.67 5.30
CA VAL A 377 2.47 -15.62 6.30
C VAL A 377 1.12 -15.39 6.94
N THR A 378 1.00 -15.68 8.23
CA THR A 378 -0.25 -15.56 8.95
C THR A 378 -0.27 -14.27 9.75
N ARG A 379 -1.23 -13.40 9.47
CA ARG A 379 -1.58 -12.29 10.36
C ARG A 379 -2.71 -12.72 11.29
N SER A 380 -2.31 -13.07 12.51
CA SER A 380 -3.15 -13.65 13.55
C SER A 380 -4.24 -12.69 14.08
N ALA A 381 -5.32 -13.27 14.61
CA ALA A 381 -6.38 -12.50 15.27
C ALA A 381 -5.83 -11.77 16.51
N GLY A 382 -6.29 -10.55 16.77
CA GLY A 382 -5.83 -9.70 17.87
C GLY A 382 -4.59 -8.84 17.57
N ALA A 383 -3.99 -8.96 16.38
CA ALA A 383 -2.89 -8.09 15.97
C ALA A 383 -3.34 -6.60 15.86
N SER A 384 -2.43 -5.67 16.15
CA SER A 384 -2.69 -4.23 16.04
C SER A 384 -3.07 -3.84 14.61
N GLU A 385 -3.96 -2.84 14.46
CA GLU A 385 -4.35 -2.34 13.13
C GLU A 385 -3.13 -1.93 12.30
N LEU A 386 -3.18 -2.24 11.01
CA LEU A 386 -2.08 -2.10 10.08
C LEU A 386 -2.44 -1.07 9.02
N PHE A 387 -1.57 -0.08 8.78
CA PHE A 387 -1.78 1.00 7.81
C PHE A 387 -0.63 1.07 6.82
N MET A 388 -0.74 0.42 5.67
CA MET A 388 0.36 0.31 4.69
C MET A 388 0.08 1.04 3.38
N SER A 389 1.15 1.45 2.71
CA SER A 389 1.11 1.99 1.35
C SER A 389 0.99 0.87 0.32
N ARG A 390 1.82 -0.18 0.44
CA ARG A 390 1.82 -1.31 -0.48
C ARG A 390 2.01 -2.62 0.27
N LEU A 391 1.25 -3.63 -0.14
CA LEU A 391 1.48 -5.01 0.22
C LEU A 391 1.63 -5.84 -1.05
N GLU A 392 2.82 -6.38 -1.25
CA GLU A 392 3.13 -7.22 -2.40
C GLU A 392 3.35 -8.66 -1.95
N ILE A 393 2.65 -9.60 -2.59
CA ILE A 393 2.75 -11.04 -2.35
C ILE A 393 3.20 -11.69 -3.64
N ASP A 394 4.44 -12.18 -3.69
CA ASP A 394 5.05 -12.64 -4.93
C ASP A 394 6.12 -13.73 -4.73
N ALA A 395 5.79 -14.96 -5.12
CA ALA A 395 6.75 -16.04 -5.27
C ALA A 395 7.35 -16.03 -6.67
N LEU A 396 8.62 -15.66 -6.76
CA LEU A 396 9.41 -15.65 -7.99
C LEU A 396 10.00 -17.03 -8.32
N GLY A 397 10.00 -17.95 -7.36
CA GLY A 397 10.30 -19.36 -7.56
C GLY A 397 9.09 -20.18 -8.03
N SER A 398 9.21 -21.51 -8.01
CA SER A 398 8.12 -22.41 -8.42
C SER A 398 7.11 -22.71 -7.31
N GLY A 399 7.42 -22.36 -6.06
CA GLY A 399 6.47 -22.44 -4.95
C GLY A 399 5.48 -21.28 -4.95
N THR A 400 4.66 -21.19 -3.90
CA THR A 400 3.67 -20.12 -3.72
C THR A 400 3.96 -19.24 -2.51
N MET A 401 3.55 -17.97 -2.57
CA MET A 401 3.55 -17.07 -1.42
C MET A 401 2.10 -16.73 -1.07
N THR A 402 1.70 -16.99 0.18
CA THR A 402 0.34 -16.76 0.67
C THR A 402 0.35 -15.83 1.88
N LEU A 403 -0.47 -14.78 1.84
CA LEU A 403 -0.87 -14.04 3.04
C LEU A 403 -2.19 -14.59 3.56
N ARG A 404 -2.20 -15.12 4.78
CA ARG A 404 -3.42 -15.47 5.50
C ARG A 404 -3.77 -14.38 6.51
N SER A 405 -4.84 -13.63 6.26
CA SER A 405 -5.30 -12.57 7.16
C SER A 405 -6.53 -12.99 7.96
N ARG A 406 -6.43 -12.85 9.29
CA ARG A 406 -7.52 -13.07 10.26
C ARG A 406 -7.84 -11.82 11.09
N GLN A 407 -7.29 -10.67 10.70
CA GLN A 407 -7.40 -9.42 11.45
C GLN A 407 -7.51 -8.23 10.49
N ALA A 408 -8.14 -7.13 10.93
CA ALA A 408 -8.37 -5.95 10.09
C ALA A 408 -7.06 -5.31 9.58
N MET A 409 -7.06 -4.82 8.33
CA MET A 409 -5.93 -4.13 7.69
C MET A 409 -6.44 -3.00 6.78
N SER A 410 -5.68 -1.91 6.74
CA SER A 410 -5.85 -0.81 5.79
C SER A 410 -4.60 -0.71 4.92
N VAL A 411 -4.73 -0.93 3.62
CA VAL A 411 -3.59 -0.94 2.68
C VAL A 411 -3.95 -0.11 1.45
N LEU A 412 -3.09 0.78 0.97
CA LEU A 412 -3.43 1.59 -0.23
C LEU A 412 -3.44 0.76 -1.52
N LEU A 413 -2.59 -0.26 -1.61
CA LEU A 413 -2.48 -1.16 -2.76
C LEU A 413 -2.09 -2.58 -2.32
N ILE A 414 -2.86 -3.59 -2.72
CA ILE A 414 -2.47 -4.99 -2.66
C ILE A 414 -2.11 -5.47 -4.07
N VAL A 415 -0.94 -6.09 -4.21
CA VAL A 415 -0.52 -6.77 -5.44
C VAL A 415 -0.23 -8.23 -5.12
N ALA A 416 -0.94 -9.16 -5.75
CA ALA A 416 -0.66 -10.59 -5.64
C ALA A 416 -0.27 -11.13 -7.02
N GLY A 417 0.91 -11.78 -7.09
CA GLY A 417 1.49 -12.21 -8.36
C GLY A 417 1.94 -11.02 -9.19
N ALA A 418 2.96 -10.30 -8.71
CA ALA A 418 3.51 -9.16 -9.42
C ALA A 418 4.23 -9.65 -10.69
N ALA A 419 5.30 -10.43 -10.54
CA ALA A 419 5.98 -11.13 -11.62
C ALA A 419 5.89 -12.66 -11.49
N GLY A 420 5.54 -13.17 -10.31
CA GLY A 420 5.43 -14.59 -10.00
C GLY A 420 4.05 -14.98 -9.48
N GLN A 421 4.00 -15.80 -8.41
CA GLN A 421 2.75 -16.33 -7.86
C GLN A 421 2.41 -15.73 -6.48
N GLY A 422 1.23 -15.16 -6.31
CA GLY A 422 0.81 -14.56 -5.04
C GLY A 422 -0.63 -14.88 -4.66
N HIS A 423 -0.87 -15.11 -3.37
CA HIS A 423 -2.17 -15.56 -2.87
C HIS A 423 -2.55 -14.77 -1.61
N VAL A 424 -3.81 -14.34 -1.53
CA VAL A 424 -4.39 -13.72 -0.33
C VAL A 424 -5.57 -14.55 0.15
N ASP A 425 -5.53 -14.98 1.42
CA ASP A 425 -6.53 -15.80 2.09
C ASP A 425 -7.14 -14.99 3.25
N HIS A 426 -8.33 -14.44 3.02
CA HIS A 426 -9.04 -13.53 3.92
C HIS A 426 -10.13 -14.27 4.69
N HIS A 427 -9.99 -14.35 6.01
CA HIS A 427 -10.89 -15.09 6.91
C HIS A 427 -11.71 -14.21 7.87
N ALA A 428 -12.68 -14.85 8.52
CA ALA A 428 -13.64 -14.27 9.47
C ALA A 428 -13.01 -13.35 10.52
N GLY A 429 -13.74 -12.30 10.90
CA GLY A 429 -13.35 -11.37 11.96
C GLY A 429 -12.45 -10.23 11.49
N SER A 430 -12.21 -10.12 10.18
CA SER A 430 -11.34 -9.09 9.61
C SER A 430 -12.01 -8.25 8.53
N THR A 431 -11.84 -6.94 8.63
CA THR A 431 -12.14 -5.98 7.57
C THR A 431 -10.85 -5.60 6.87
N ILE A 432 -10.75 -5.85 5.57
CA ILE A 432 -9.64 -5.33 4.74
C ILE A 432 -10.16 -4.13 3.97
N THR A 433 -9.54 -2.97 4.15
CA THR A 433 -9.85 -1.75 3.40
C THR A 433 -8.70 -1.45 2.44
N VAL A 434 -8.98 -1.45 1.14
CA VAL A 434 -7.95 -1.30 0.11
C VAL A 434 -8.45 -0.60 -1.15
N PRO A 435 -7.98 0.61 -1.48
CA PRO A 435 -8.38 1.31 -2.70
C PRO A 435 -8.22 0.50 -3.99
N ASN A 436 -7.15 -0.28 -4.16
CA ASN A 436 -6.95 -1.10 -5.36
C ASN A 436 -6.31 -2.46 -5.03
N ILE A 437 -6.86 -3.52 -5.61
CA ILE A 437 -6.27 -4.87 -5.61
C ILE A 437 -5.92 -5.24 -7.04
N VAL A 438 -4.68 -5.68 -7.26
CA VAL A 438 -4.18 -6.18 -8.54
C VAL A 438 -3.78 -7.63 -8.39
N LEU A 439 -4.37 -8.52 -9.21
CA LEU A 439 -4.06 -9.95 -9.24
C LEU A 439 -3.50 -10.32 -10.62
N GLY A 440 -2.27 -10.85 -10.66
CA GLY A 440 -1.58 -11.17 -11.92
C GLY A 440 -1.16 -9.91 -12.68
N SER A 441 -0.20 -9.17 -12.11
CA SER A 441 0.21 -7.84 -12.60
C SER A 441 0.96 -7.87 -13.93
N GLU A 442 1.78 -8.88 -14.20
CA GLU A 442 2.64 -8.96 -15.38
C GLU A 442 2.33 -10.19 -16.24
N PRO A 443 2.68 -10.18 -17.55
CA PRO A 443 2.52 -11.37 -18.39
C PRO A 443 3.25 -12.59 -17.80
N GLY A 444 2.54 -13.70 -17.62
CA GLY A 444 3.08 -14.94 -17.06
C GLY A 444 3.00 -15.05 -15.53
N SER A 445 2.66 -13.97 -14.82
CA SER A 445 2.42 -14.01 -13.37
C SER A 445 1.01 -14.52 -13.04
N SER A 446 0.80 -14.98 -11.80
CA SER A 446 -0.50 -15.43 -11.31
C SER A 446 -0.83 -14.92 -9.91
N GLY A 447 -1.94 -14.20 -9.77
CA GLY A 447 -2.44 -13.71 -8.50
C GLY A 447 -3.78 -14.34 -8.11
N SER A 448 -3.99 -14.61 -6.82
CA SER A 448 -5.30 -15.02 -6.34
C SER A 448 -5.73 -14.34 -5.04
N TYR A 449 -7.04 -14.20 -4.87
CA TYR A 449 -7.67 -13.71 -3.65
C TYR A 449 -8.83 -14.63 -3.29
N ARG A 450 -8.91 -15.00 -2.02
CA ARG A 450 -9.99 -15.79 -1.44
C ARG A 450 -10.63 -15.00 -0.30
N LEU A 451 -11.91 -14.66 -0.45
CA LEU A 451 -12.76 -14.11 0.61
C LEU A 451 -13.57 -15.25 1.23
N ALA A 452 -13.09 -15.76 2.35
CA ALA A 452 -13.70 -16.86 3.09
C ALA A 452 -14.63 -16.34 4.19
N ASP A 453 -15.52 -17.22 4.66
CA ASP A 453 -16.37 -17.05 5.84
C ASP A 453 -17.45 -15.94 5.74
N ALA A 454 -18.63 -16.20 6.32
CA ALA A 454 -19.76 -15.27 6.26
C ALA A 454 -19.53 -13.91 6.96
N GLY A 455 -18.55 -13.83 7.87
CA GLY A 455 -18.26 -12.62 8.66
C GLY A 455 -17.13 -11.73 8.11
N SER A 456 -16.57 -12.03 6.95
CA SER A 456 -15.47 -11.26 6.36
C SER A 456 -15.99 -10.08 5.54
N LEU A 457 -15.30 -8.94 5.62
CA LEU A 457 -15.65 -7.73 4.87
C LEU A 457 -14.44 -7.20 4.10
N LEU A 458 -14.51 -7.22 2.77
CA LEU A 458 -13.55 -6.55 1.90
C LEU A 458 -14.17 -5.24 1.40
N LYS A 459 -13.54 -4.11 1.72
CA LYS A 459 -13.88 -2.80 1.16
C LYS A 459 -12.81 -2.39 0.19
N SER A 460 -13.15 -2.22 -1.08
CA SER A 460 -12.17 -1.78 -2.06
C SER A 460 -12.67 -0.70 -3.00
N GLY A 461 -11.76 -0.03 -3.70
CA GLY A 461 -12.12 0.80 -4.84
C GLY A 461 -12.27 -0.08 -6.07
N ASN A 462 -11.14 -0.62 -6.54
CA ASN A 462 -11.08 -1.55 -7.66
C ASN A 462 -10.57 -2.93 -7.23
N VAL A 463 -11.07 -3.96 -7.93
CA VAL A 463 -10.42 -5.28 -8.02
C VAL A 463 -10.14 -5.56 -9.49
N GLU A 464 -8.86 -5.73 -9.81
CA GLU A 464 -8.36 -6.00 -11.16
C GLU A 464 -7.76 -7.42 -11.19
N ALA A 465 -8.58 -8.39 -11.57
CA ALA A 465 -8.15 -9.78 -11.69
C ALA A 465 -7.72 -10.09 -13.13
N GLY A 466 -6.47 -10.49 -13.29
CA GLY A 466 -5.84 -10.69 -14.60
C GLY A 466 -5.51 -9.34 -15.21
N PHE A 467 -4.66 -8.57 -14.52
CA PHE A 467 -4.23 -7.25 -15.01
C PHE A 467 -3.50 -7.39 -16.36
N ALA A 468 -2.40 -8.14 -16.37
CA ALA A 468 -1.73 -8.59 -17.59
C ALA A 468 -1.39 -10.09 -17.57
N GLY A 469 -1.32 -10.70 -16.38
CA GLY A 469 -1.17 -12.13 -16.14
C GLY A 469 -2.51 -12.82 -15.83
N ALA A 470 -2.44 -13.92 -15.08
CA ALA A 470 -3.61 -14.65 -14.60
C ALA A 470 -4.06 -14.13 -13.23
N GLY A 471 -5.34 -13.84 -13.06
CA GLY A 471 -5.93 -13.44 -11.77
C GLY A 471 -7.19 -14.22 -11.45
N SER A 472 -7.35 -14.62 -10.19
CA SER A 472 -8.56 -15.30 -9.74
C SER A 472 -9.07 -14.78 -8.40
N PHE A 473 -10.36 -14.51 -8.31
CA PHE A 473 -11.03 -14.19 -7.06
C PHE A 473 -12.06 -15.27 -6.72
N VAL A 474 -12.06 -15.76 -5.49
CA VAL A 474 -13.05 -16.73 -4.98
C VAL A 474 -13.72 -16.14 -3.75
N GLN A 475 -15.03 -15.96 -3.82
CA GLN A 475 -15.85 -15.54 -2.69
C GLN A 475 -16.69 -16.71 -2.21
N GLU A 476 -16.36 -17.23 -1.03
CA GLU A 476 -17.12 -18.32 -0.40
C GLU A 476 -18.21 -17.84 0.57
N GLY A 477 -18.13 -16.57 0.96
CA GLY A 477 -19.09 -15.92 1.84
C GLY A 477 -18.72 -14.44 2.03
N GLY A 478 -19.25 -13.84 3.10
CA GLY A 478 -18.92 -12.47 3.49
C GLY A 478 -19.41 -11.42 2.49
N THR A 479 -18.87 -10.21 2.62
CA THR A 479 -19.22 -9.08 1.77
C THR A 479 -17.98 -8.54 1.06
N ASN A 480 -18.02 -8.50 -0.27
CA ASN A 480 -17.07 -7.79 -1.12
C ASN A 480 -17.74 -6.49 -1.61
N ASP A 481 -17.36 -5.37 -1.02
CA ASP A 481 -17.94 -4.04 -1.25
C ASP A 481 -16.95 -3.17 -2.03
N LEU A 482 -17.12 -3.13 -3.36
CA LEU A 482 -16.33 -2.32 -4.27
C LEU A 482 -17.02 -0.98 -4.49
N LEU A 483 -16.33 0.11 -4.17
CA LEU A 483 -16.80 1.48 -4.41
C LEU A 483 -16.81 1.82 -5.91
N ARG A 484 -15.87 1.26 -6.68
CA ARG A 484 -15.69 1.52 -8.11
C ARG A 484 -15.93 0.21 -8.89
N GLN A 485 -14.88 -0.46 -9.36
CA GLN A 485 -15.02 -1.43 -10.46
C GLN A 485 -14.46 -2.82 -10.10
N LEU A 486 -15.18 -3.87 -10.50
CA LEU A 486 -14.61 -5.20 -10.69
C LEU A 486 -14.20 -5.34 -12.17
N ILE A 487 -12.95 -5.72 -12.43
CA ILE A 487 -12.45 -5.94 -13.80
C ILE A 487 -11.79 -7.32 -13.87
N LEU A 488 -12.28 -8.16 -14.79
CA LEU A 488 -11.72 -9.48 -15.10
C LEU A 488 -11.11 -9.44 -16.51
N GLY A 489 -9.80 -9.66 -16.62
CA GLY A 489 -9.07 -9.56 -17.89
C GLY A 489 -8.91 -8.11 -18.35
N PHE A 490 -8.11 -7.34 -17.61
CA PHE A 490 -7.90 -5.90 -17.82
C PHE A 490 -7.17 -5.64 -19.14
N ALA A 491 -5.94 -6.16 -19.32
CA ALA A 491 -5.16 -6.02 -20.54
C ALA A 491 -5.39 -7.19 -21.51
N THR A 492 -4.94 -7.05 -22.76
CA THR A 492 -5.13 -8.04 -23.83
C THR A 492 -4.55 -9.42 -23.54
N SER A 493 -3.45 -9.50 -22.78
CA SER A 493 -2.85 -10.75 -22.30
C SER A 493 -3.47 -11.27 -21.00
N GLY A 494 -4.23 -10.40 -20.30
CA GLY A 494 -4.80 -10.68 -18.99
C GLY A 494 -5.89 -11.75 -19.05
N THR A 495 -5.87 -12.66 -18.09
CA THR A 495 -6.93 -13.66 -17.88
C THR A 495 -7.45 -13.55 -16.45
N GLY A 496 -8.66 -13.03 -16.29
CA GLY A 496 -9.31 -12.84 -14.99
C GLY A 496 -10.45 -13.83 -14.75
N SER A 497 -10.62 -14.25 -13.50
CA SER A 497 -11.78 -15.04 -13.09
C SER A 497 -12.35 -14.59 -11.74
N TYR A 498 -13.66 -14.71 -11.59
CA TYR A 498 -14.37 -14.52 -10.32
C TYR A 498 -15.34 -15.69 -10.10
N ARG A 499 -15.36 -16.26 -8.90
CA ARG A 499 -16.34 -17.26 -8.49
C ARG A 499 -17.06 -16.81 -7.22
N LEU A 500 -18.37 -16.65 -7.32
CA LEU A 500 -19.27 -16.33 -6.21
C LEU A 500 -20.00 -17.61 -5.78
N GLU A 501 -19.56 -18.22 -4.70
CA GLU A 501 -20.23 -19.38 -4.10
C GLU A 501 -21.41 -18.94 -3.23
N ASP A 502 -21.18 -17.96 -2.35
CA ASP A 502 -22.18 -17.37 -1.45
C ASP A 502 -21.74 -15.96 -1.00
N GLY A 503 -22.56 -15.27 -0.20
CA GLY A 503 -22.30 -13.93 0.31
C GLY A 503 -22.83 -12.82 -0.60
N THR A 504 -22.27 -11.63 -0.46
CA THR A 504 -22.65 -10.46 -1.26
C THR A 504 -21.43 -9.85 -1.96
N LEU A 505 -21.50 -9.73 -3.28
CA LEU A 505 -20.67 -8.86 -4.09
C LEU A 505 -21.48 -7.62 -4.42
N SER A 506 -20.97 -6.43 -4.10
CA SER A 506 -21.59 -5.16 -4.49
C SER A 506 -20.55 -4.27 -5.16
N ALA A 507 -20.80 -3.88 -6.41
CA ALA A 507 -19.90 -3.05 -7.21
C ALA A 507 -20.68 -1.92 -7.93
N ASN A 508 -19.99 -0.83 -8.25
CA ASN A 508 -20.55 0.21 -9.12
C ASN A 508 -20.61 -0.30 -10.57
N GLN A 509 -19.53 -0.97 -11.01
CA GLN A 509 -19.45 -1.56 -12.34
C GLN A 509 -18.71 -2.89 -12.31
N GLU A 510 -19.07 -3.74 -13.26
CA GLU A 510 -18.34 -4.99 -13.51
C GLU A 510 -18.00 -5.09 -14.99
N PHE A 511 -16.75 -5.44 -15.29
CA PHE A 511 -16.26 -5.70 -16.64
C PHE A 511 -15.73 -7.13 -16.72
N ILE A 512 -16.43 -7.97 -17.46
CA ILE A 512 -16.07 -9.37 -17.68
C ILE A 512 -15.42 -9.49 -19.06
N GLY A 513 -14.10 -9.59 -19.08
CA GLY A 513 -13.30 -9.58 -20.30
C GLY A 513 -13.27 -8.19 -20.90
N LEU A 514 -12.58 -7.24 -20.24
CA LEU A 514 -12.46 -5.86 -20.74
C LEU A 514 -11.69 -5.86 -22.07
N HIS A 515 -10.35 -5.93 -22.03
CA HIS A 515 -9.53 -6.15 -23.23
C HIS A 515 -9.00 -7.58 -23.33
N GLY A 516 -8.94 -8.29 -22.20
CA GLY A 516 -8.46 -9.67 -22.11
C GLY A 516 -9.58 -10.70 -22.01
N LYS A 517 -9.27 -11.82 -21.36
CA LYS A 517 -10.22 -12.90 -21.08
C LYS A 517 -10.78 -12.74 -19.67
N GLY A 518 -12.09 -12.69 -19.51
CA GLY A 518 -12.76 -12.63 -18.22
C GLY A 518 -13.82 -13.69 -18.08
N HIS A 519 -13.86 -14.35 -16.92
CA HIS A 519 -14.87 -15.35 -16.62
C HIS A 519 -15.47 -15.15 -15.23
N PHE A 520 -16.78 -14.97 -15.16
CA PHE A 520 -17.52 -14.87 -13.90
C PHE A 520 -18.41 -16.11 -13.74
N VAL A 521 -18.35 -16.76 -12.58
CA VAL A 521 -19.23 -17.89 -12.24
C VAL A 521 -19.99 -17.57 -10.97
N GLN A 522 -21.32 -17.58 -11.04
CA GLN A 522 -22.20 -17.40 -9.89
C GLN A 522 -22.90 -18.72 -9.55
N ASN A 523 -22.42 -19.39 -8.50
CA ASN A 523 -23.06 -20.59 -7.96
C ASN A 523 -24.19 -20.24 -6.98
N GLY A 524 -24.04 -19.14 -6.25
CA GLY A 524 -25.00 -18.67 -5.24
C GLY A 524 -24.82 -17.19 -4.89
N GLY A 525 -25.23 -16.81 -3.68
CA GLY A 525 -25.08 -15.45 -3.16
C GLY A 525 -25.83 -14.37 -3.96
N VAL A 526 -25.45 -13.12 -3.70
CA VAL A 526 -25.98 -11.92 -4.36
C VAL A 526 -24.85 -11.19 -5.06
N ASN A 527 -24.96 -11.02 -6.38
CA ASN A 527 -24.18 -10.05 -7.14
C ASN A 527 -25.04 -8.81 -7.39
N ARG A 528 -24.62 -7.66 -6.86
CA ARG A 528 -25.34 -6.39 -6.92
C ARG A 528 -24.48 -5.34 -7.63
N VAL A 529 -24.84 -5.02 -8.87
CA VAL A 529 -24.22 -3.95 -9.66
C VAL A 529 -25.11 -2.72 -9.59
N GLU A 530 -24.81 -1.84 -8.63
CA GLU A 530 -25.68 -0.74 -8.24
C GLU A 530 -24.95 0.60 -8.26
N TYR A 531 -25.73 1.67 -8.29
CA TYR A 531 -25.18 3.00 -8.25
C TYR A 531 -24.49 3.29 -6.91
N LYS A 532 -23.19 3.58 -6.97
CA LYS A 532 -22.41 4.11 -5.85
C LYS A 532 -21.91 5.50 -6.18
N SER A 533 -22.18 6.46 -5.28
CA SER A 533 -21.77 7.86 -5.47
C SER A 533 -20.25 7.99 -5.45
N TYR A 534 -19.64 8.38 -6.57
CA TYR A 534 -18.23 8.74 -6.68
C TYR A 534 -18.05 10.05 -7.47
N THR A 535 -17.06 10.85 -7.11
CA THR A 535 -16.91 12.29 -7.40
C THR A 535 -16.64 12.68 -8.86
N ALA A 536 -16.78 11.77 -9.83
CA ALA A 536 -16.39 11.99 -11.24
C ALA A 536 -17.54 11.84 -12.28
N GLY A 537 -18.80 12.04 -11.89
CA GLY A 537 -19.92 12.37 -12.80
C GLY A 537 -20.10 11.52 -14.07
N ASN A 538 -20.84 10.40 -13.97
CA ASN A 538 -22.08 10.06 -14.71
C ASN A 538 -22.35 8.55 -14.58
N VAL A 539 -23.49 8.22 -13.96
CA VAL A 539 -23.79 7.05 -13.11
C VAL A 539 -23.69 5.70 -13.81
N SER A 540 -23.24 4.64 -13.11
CA SER A 540 -23.22 3.29 -13.67
C SER A 540 -23.56 2.22 -12.62
N GLY A 541 -24.52 1.36 -12.94
CA GLY A 541 -24.85 0.10 -12.28
C GLY A 541 -24.87 -0.99 -13.35
N THR A 542 -23.81 -0.99 -14.17
CA THR A 542 -23.73 -1.80 -15.40
C THR A 542 -22.78 -2.97 -15.22
N LEU A 543 -23.27 -4.17 -15.51
CA LEU A 543 -22.45 -5.35 -15.82
C LEU A 543 -22.19 -5.37 -17.33
N SER A 544 -20.92 -5.30 -17.73
CA SER A 544 -20.48 -5.34 -19.13
C SER A 544 -19.70 -6.62 -19.41
N ILE A 545 -20.04 -7.32 -20.49
CA ILE A 545 -19.37 -8.56 -20.90
C ILE A 545 -18.77 -8.34 -22.29
N ALA A 546 -17.44 -8.51 -22.42
CA ALA A 546 -16.69 -8.31 -23.67
C ALA A 546 -16.87 -6.91 -24.29
N SER A 547 -16.85 -5.84 -23.49
CA SER A 547 -17.22 -4.50 -23.95
C SER A 547 -16.21 -3.80 -24.86
N GLU A 548 -14.94 -4.23 -24.86
CA GLU A 548 -13.90 -3.60 -25.69
C GLU A 548 -13.44 -4.52 -26.83
N PRO A 549 -12.89 -3.96 -27.93
CA PRO A 549 -12.38 -4.75 -29.04
C PRO A 549 -11.34 -5.79 -28.60
N GLY A 550 -11.57 -7.05 -28.98
CA GLY A 550 -10.68 -8.18 -28.65
C GLY A 550 -10.92 -8.80 -27.28
N GLY A 551 -11.73 -8.17 -26.42
CA GLY A 551 -12.16 -8.73 -25.14
C GLY A 551 -12.98 -10.01 -25.32
N GLN A 552 -12.81 -10.95 -24.39
CA GLN A 552 -13.56 -12.20 -24.34
C GLN A 552 -14.16 -12.37 -22.95
N GLY A 553 -15.48 -12.21 -22.84
CA GLY A 553 -16.20 -12.26 -21.58
C GLY A 553 -17.18 -13.42 -21.53
N THR A 554 -17.23 -14.13 -20.40
CA THR A 554 -18.28 -15.13 -20.14
C THR A 554 -18.80 -15.01 -18.71
N TYR A 555 -20.11 -14.83 -18.56
CA TYR A 555 -20.82 -14.88 -17.28
C TYR A 555 -21.66 -16.16 -17.22
N SER A 556 -21.41 -17.02 -16.23
CA SER A 556 -22.17 -18.24 -15.98
C SER A 556 -23.02 -18.09 -14.72
N MET A 557 -24.33 -17.94 -14.92
CA MET A 557 -25.34 -17.79 -13.86
C MET A 557 -25.95 -19.15 -13.52
N LEU A 558 -25.43 -19.81 -12.49
CA LEU A 558 -25.83 -21.16 -12.08
C LEU A 558 -26.83 -21.13 -10.92
N GLY A 559 -26.79 -20.10 -10.07
CA GLY A 559 -27.69 -19.93 -8.93
C GLY A 559 -27.58 -18.54 -8.30
N GLY A 560 -28.32 -18.31 -7.21
CA GLY A 560 -28.32 -17.02 -6.49
C GLY A 560 -29.10 -15.91 -7.20
N THR A 561 -28.71 -14.66 -6.92
CA THR A 561 -29.36 -13.46 -7.43
C THR A 561 -28.35 -12.53 -8.09
N LEU A 562 -28.61 -12.11 -9.33
CA LEU A 562 -27.90 -11.04 -10.02
C LEU A 562 -28.84 -9.83 -10.16
N GLU A 563 -28.50 -8.73 -9.50
CA GLU A 563 -29.19 -7.45 -9.58
C GLU A 563 -28.27 -6.43 -10.23
N ALA A 564 -28.62 -5.96 -11.42
CA ALA A 564 -27.92 -4.88 -12.09
C ALA A 564 -28.94 -3.85 -12.58
N VAL A 565 -28.53 -2.60 -12.73
CA VAL A 565 -29.38 -1.64 -13.45
C VAL A 565 -29.44 -2.01 -14.93
N ARG A 566 -28.27 -2.33 -15.50
CA ARG A 566 -28.14 -2.73 -16.90
C ARG A 566 -27.14 -3.87 -17.03
N ILE A 567 -27.47 -4.83 -17.90
CA ILE A 567 -26.51 -5.83 -18.38
C ILE A 567 -26.27 -5.54 -19.86
N ALA A 568 -25.02 -5.33 -20.25
CA ALA A 568 -24.60 -5.13 -21.63
C ALA A 568 -23.72 -6.30 -22.06
N ASN A 569 -24.31 -7.23 -22.80
CA ASN A 569 -23.64 -8.46 -23.22
C ASN A 569 -23.16 -8.38 -24.67
N PHE A 570 -21.85 -8.30 -24.87
CA PHE A 570 -21.18 -8.48 -26.17
C PHE A 570 -20.41 -9.81 -26.25
N GLY A 571 -20.36 -10.57 -25.15
CA GLY A 571 -19.71 -11.87 -25.04
C GLY A 571 -20.73 -12.99 -24.86
N THR A 572 -20.53 -13.84 -23.86
CA THR A 572 -21.46 -14.94 -23.54
C THR A 572 -22.08 -14.77 -22.15
N PHE A 573 -23.40 -14.81 -22.08
CA PHE A 573 -24.15 -14.96 -20.83
C PHE A 573 -24.81 -16.34 -20.84
N ASP A 574 -24.36 -17.25 -19.97
CA ASP A 574 -24.86 -18.61 -19.83
C ASP A 574 -25.74 -18.70 -18.57
N PHE A 575 -27.06 -18.72 -18.78
CA PHE A 575 -28.07 -18.66 -17.74
C PHE A 575 -28.67 -20.05 -17.52
N ARG A 576 -28.35 -20.64 -16.37
CA ARG A 576 -28.74 -22.02 -16.00
C ARG A 576 -29.56 -22.13 -14.73
N GLY A 577 -29.56 -21.09 -13.89
CA GLY A 577 -30.31 -21.07 -12.64
C GLY A 577 -30.25 -19.71 -11.94
N GLY A 578 -30.98 -19.58 -10.83
CA GLY A 578 -31.07 -18.35 -10.06
C GLY A 578 -32.01 -17.30 -10.65
N THR A 579 -31.87 -16.05 -10.21
CA THR A 579 -32.72 -14.93 -10.64
C THR A 579 -31.88 -13.77 -11.16
N VAL A 580 -32.34 -13.15 -12.26
CA VAL A 580 -31.70 -11.96 -12.84
C VAL A 580 -32.70 -10.81 -12.80
N ARG A 581 -32.25 -9.66 -12.31
CA ARG A 581 -32.99 -8.39 -12.38
C ARG A 581 -32.14 -7.34 -13.08
N ALA A 582 -32.54 -6.93 -14.28
CA ALA A 582 -31.82 -5.91 -15.06
C ALA A 582 -32.62 -5.39 -16.28
N GLN A 583 -32.20 -4.25 -16.82
CA GLN A 583 -32.38 -3.94 -18.24
C GLN A 583 -31.30 -4.68 -19.05
N PHE A 584 -31.67 -5.74 -19.74
CA PHE A 584 -30.73 -6.63 -20.42
C PHE A 584 -30.60 -6.26 -21.90
N GLN A 585 -29.40 -5.91 -22.32
CA GLN A 585 -29.03 -5.70 -23.72
C GLN A 585 -28.13 -6.84 -24.19
N ASN A 586 -28.56 -7.57 -25.23
CA ASN A 586 -27.83 -8.68 -25.82
C ASN A 586 -27.37 -8.37 -27.24
N ASP A 587 -26.06 -8.14 -27.40
CA ASP A 587 -25.34 -8.00 -28.66
C ASP A 587 -24.42 -9.21 -28.94
N GLY A 588 -24.20 -10.07 -27.94
CA GLY A 588 -23.44 -11.31 -28.00
C GLY A 588 -24.33 -12.57 -27.96
N GLU A 589 -23.94 -13.57 -27.17
CA GLU A 589 -24.68 -14.81 -26.98
C GLU A 589 -25.36 -14.84 -25.60
N LEU A 590 -26.69 -15.00 -25.58
CA LEU A 590 -27.45 -15.35 -24.38
C LEU A 590 -27.88 -16.81 -24.51
N ARG A 591 -27.41 -17.67 -23.60
CA ARG A 591 -27.69 -19.12 -23.60
C ARG A 591 -28.56 -19.44 -22.39
N LEU A 592 -29.68 -20.12 -22.63
CA LEU A 592 -30.67 -20.44 -21.59
C LEU A 592 -30.77 -21.95 -21.44
N HIS A 593 -30.61 -22.43 -20.21
CA HIS A 593 -30.79 -23.83 -19.85
C HIS A 593 -31.95 -23.96 -18.85
N GLY A 594 -33.08 -24.51 -19.29
CA GLY A 594 -34.29 -24.66 -18.47
C GLY A 594 -35.22 -23.44 -18.49
N SER A 595 -36.22 -23.44 -17.60
CA SER A 595 -37.20 -22.37 -17.48
C SER A 595 -36.73 -21.34 -16.46
N LEU A 596 -36.52 -20.11 -16.91
CA LEU A 596 -35.83 -19.05 -16.16
C LEU A 596 -36.58 -17.72 -16.27
N ALA A 597 -36.47 -16.90 -15.22
CA ALA A 597 -37.11 -15.60 -15.15
C ALA A 597 -36.08 -14.46 -15.20
N LEU A 598 -36.38 -13.44 -16.00
CA LEU A 598 -35.68 -12.16 -16.06
C LEU A 598 -36.65 -11.08 -15.59
N THR A 599 -36.34 -10.47 -14.45
CA THR A 599 -37.09 -9.33 -13.92
C THR A 599 -36.56 -8.04 -14.53
N GLY A 600 -37.30 -7.46 -15.46
CA GLY A 600 -36.90 -6.28 -16.23
C GLY A 600 -37.16 -6.48 -17.71
N SER A 601 -36.44 -5.72 -18.55
CA SER A 601 -36.57 -5.74 -20.01
C SER A 601 -35.43 -6.50 -20.67
N LEU A 602 -35.68 -7.02 -21.88
CA LEU A 602 -34.68 -7.66 -22.74
C LEU A 602 -34.71 -7.02 -24.14
N ALA A 603 -33.57 -6.54 -24.60
CA ALA A 603 -33.38 -6.07 -25.97
C ALA A 603 -32.22 -6.85 -26.61
N GLN A 604 -32.52 -7.61 -27.66
CA GLN A 604 -31.51 -8.29 -28.47
C GLN A 604 -31.28 -7.52 -29.77
N ALA A 605 -30.05 -7.07 -29.98
CA ALA A 605 -29.62 -6.40 -31.20
C ALA A 605 -29.45 -7.39 -32.36
N ALA A 606 -29.27 -6.88 -33.58
CA ALA A 606 -29.12 -7.69 -34.79
C ALA A 606 -27.89 -8.61 -34.77
N GLY A 607 -26.83 -8.21 -34.07
CA GLY A 607 -25.62 -9.03 -33.87
C GLY A 607 -25.78 -10.11 -32.79
N GLY A 608 -26.74 -9.93 -31.88
CA GLY A 608 -26.99 -10.79 -30.74
C GLY A 608 -27.74 -12.07 -31.10
N ARG A 609 -27.54 -13.12 -30.30
CA ARG A 609 -28.17 -14.43 -30.46
C ARG A 609 -28.72 -14.91 -29.13
N LEU A 610 -29.94 -15.46 -29.18
CA LEU A 610 -30.54 -16.18 -28.06
C LEU A 610 -30.51 -17.67 -28.36
N TYR A 611 -29.91 -18.46 -27.49
CA TYR A 611 -29.92 -19.91 -27.55
C TYR A 611 -30.86 -20.44 -26.47
N ILE A 612 -31.92 -21.12 -26.91
CA ILE A 612 -32.75 -21.96 -26.05
C ILE A 612 -32.14 -23.34 -26.08
N GLU A 613 -31.35 -23.65 -25.05
CA GLU A 613 -30.68 -24.94 -24.92
C GLU A 613 -31.59 -25.95 -24.23
N ASP A 614 -31.34 -27.22 -24.51
CA ASP A 614 -32.05 -28.35 -23.88
C ASP A 614 -33.58 -28.29 -24.01
N ALA A 615 -34.09 -27.77 -25.13
CA ALA A 615 -35.52 -27.75 -25.41
C ALA A 615 -36.09 -29.18 -25.43
N LEU A 616 -37.29 -29.37 -24.86
CA LEU A 616 -37.92 -30.69 -24.69
C LEU A 616 -37.16 -31.67 -23.76
N ALA A 617 -36.31 -31.16 -22.84
CA ALA A 617 -35.77 -31.96 -21.75
C ALA A 617 -36.88 -32.37 -20.75
N GLY A 618 -37.41 -33.59 -20.89
CA GLY A 618 -38.49 -34.09 -20.04
C GLY A 618 -39.86 -33.51 -20.41
N TRP A 619 -40.71 -33.20 -19.42
CA TRP A 619 -42.07 -32.66 -19.63
C TRP A 619 -42.15 -31.13 -19.61
N SER A 620 -41.08 -30.44 -19.18
CA SER A 620 -40.97 -28.98 -19.15
C SER A 620 -39.95 -28.51 -20.16
N THR A 621 -40.27 -27.49 -20.97
CA THR A 621 -39.32 -26.93 -21.92
C THR A 621 -38.56 -25.75 -21.33
N ALA A 622 -37.33 -25.54 -21.82
CA ALA A 622 -36.63 -24.30 -21.57
C ALA A 622 -37.46 -23.13 -22.09
N ALA A 623 -37.66 -22.12 -21.24
CA ALA A 623 -38.49 -20.96 -21.52
C ALA A 623 -37.94 -19.74 -20.77
N LEU A 624 -37.88 -18.59 -21.45
CA LEU A 624 -37.55 -17.32 -20.81
C LEU A 624 -38.81 -16.54 -20.46
N HIS A 625 -38.95 -16.18 -19.19
CA HIS A 625 -40.04 -15.33 -18.72
C HIS A 625 -39.51 -13.92 -18.41
N VAL A 626 -39.82 -12.95 -19.27
CA VAL A 626 -39.45 -11.54 -19.12
C VAL A 626 -40.61 -10.78 -18.48
N THR A 627 -40.36 -10.07 -17.38
CA THR A 627 -41.44 -9.39 -16.67
C THR A 627 -41.87 -8.06 -17.30
N GLU A 628 -41.03 -7.45 -18.14
CA GLU A 628 -41.35 -6.21 -18.88
C GLU A 628 -41.38 -6.46 -20.40
N THR A 629 -40.73 -5.61 -21.21
CA THR A 629 -40.68 -5.72 -22.67
C THR A 629 -39.55 -6.64 -23.13
N ALA A 630 -39.79 -7.39 -24.22
CA ALA A 630 -38.75 -8.16 -24.90
C ALA A 630 -38.74 -7.86 -26.41
N SER A 631 -37.62 -7.40 -26.94
CA SER A 631 -37.43 -7.08 -28.37
C SER A 631 -36.25 -7.83 -28.97
N PHE A 632 -36.37 -8.26 -30.23
CA PHE A 632 -35.34 -9.06 -30.90
C PHE A 632 -35.15 -8.62 -32.35
N ALA A 633 -33.93 -8.23 -32.68
CA ALA A 633 -33.48 -7.98 -34.05
C ALA A 633 -32.53 -9.08 -34.58
N GLY A 634 -32.01 -9.94 -33.70
CA GLY A 634 -31.14 -11.07 -34.01
C GLY A 634 -31.85 -12.43 -33.82
N PRO A 635 -31.22 -13.56 -34.23
CA PRO A 635 -31.87 -14.86 -34.24
C PRO A 635 -32.12 -15.45 -32.85
N ILE A 636 -33.19 -16.24 -32.75
CA ILE A 636 -33.51 -17.12 -31.61
C ILE A 636 -33.30 -18.56 -32.06
N ILE A 637 -32.33 -19.25 -31.50
CA ILE A 637 -31.91 -20.60 -31.89
C ILE A 637 -32.42 -21.60 -30.87
N VAL A 638 -33.21 -22.58 -31.33
CA VAL A 638 -33.76 -23.62 -30.44
C VAL A 638 -33.00 -24.93 -30.65
N ASN A 639 -32.30 -25.37 -29.61
CA ASN A 639 -31.57 -26.64 -29.60
C ASN A 639 -32.35 -27.67 -28.79
N LEU A 640 -32.58 -28.85 -29.36
CA LEU A 640 -33.24 -29.94 -28.63
C LEU A 640 -32.29 -30.59 -27.63
N ALA A 641 -32.83 -30.98 -26.47
CA ALA A 641 -32.13 -31.80 -25.50
C ALA A 641 -31.67 -33.13 -26.11
N ALA A 642 -30.55 -33.65 -25.63
CA ALA A 642 -30.09 -34.97 -26.00
C ALA A 642 -31.16 -36.04 -25.69
N GLY A 643 -31.57 -36.80 -26.71
CA GLY A 643 -32.62 -37.82 -26.56
C GLY A 643 -34.06 -37.28 -26.57
N ALA A 644 -34.27 -35.99 -26.87
CA ALA A 644 -35.62 -35.45 -27.05
C ALA A 644 -36.39 -36.23 -28.12
N ALA A 645 -37.66 -36.57 -27.81
CA ALA A 645 -38.58 -37.27 -28.70
C ALA A 645 -39.84 -36.42 -28.97
N PRO A 646 -39.77 -35.43 -29.88
CA PRO A 646 -40.90 -34.56 -30.19
C PRO A 646 -42.10 -35.36 -30.68
N GLN A 647 -43.30 -35.05 -30.19
CA GLN A 647 -44.54 -35.72 -30.60
C GLN A 647 -45.41 -34.81 -31.46
N LEU A 648 -46.13 -35.39 -32.42
CA LEU A 648 -47.06 -34.64 -33.25
C LEU A 648 -48.14 -33.96 -32.37
N GLY A 649 -48.37 -32.67 -32.58
CA GLY A 649 -49.32 -31.88 -31.81
C GLY A 649 -48.76 -31.32 -30.51
N GLN A 650 -47.55 -31.71 -30.10
CA GLN A 650 -46.88 -31.13 -28.94
C GLN A 650 -46.61 -29.64 -29.18
N ALA A 651 -46.91 -28.80 -28.19
CA ALA A 651 -46.63 -27.38 -28.21
C ALA A 651 -45.97 -26.97 -26.90
N PHE A 652 -45.08 -25.99 -26.98
CA PHE A 652 -44.36 -25.49 -25.82
C PHE A 652 -43.95 -24.03 -26.00
N GLU A 653 -43.90 -23.30 -24.89
CA GLU A 653 -43.45 -21.91 -24.87
C GLU A 653 -41.93 -21.85 -24.72
N ILE A 654 -41.30 -20.92 -25.43
CA ILE A 654 -39.85 -20.67 -25.33
C ILE A 654 -39.54 -19.25 -24.83
N LEU A 655 -40.51 -18.34 -24.91
CA LEU A 655 -40.37 -16.97 -24.46
C LEU A 655 -41.75 -16.38 -24.13
N THR A 656 -41.86 -15.69 -23.00
CA THR A 656 -43.01 -14.87 -22.65
C THR A 656 -42.56 -13.49 -22.19
N ALA A 657 -43.32 -12.44 -22.52
CA ALA A 657 -43.07 -11.09 -22.01
C ALA A 657 -44.37 -10.43 -21.53
N THR A 658 -44.43 -9.96 -20.28
CA THR A 658 -45.68 -9.41 -19.71
C THR A 658 -46.17 -8.17 -20.47
N ALA A 659 -45.25 -7.35 -20.97
CA ALA A 659 -45.59 -6.13 -21.72
C ALA A 659 -45.80 -6.36 -23.22
N GLY A 660 -45.80 -7.62 -23.68
CA GLY A 660 -46.02 -8.01 -25.08
C GLY A 660 -44.75 -8.38 -25.83
N LEU A 661 -44.96 -9.13 -26.91
CA LEU A 661 -43.94 -9.58 -27.86
C LEU A 661 -44.27 -9.02 -29.26
N ASP A 662 -43.24 -8.79 -30.08
CA ASP A 662 -43.42 -8.39 -31.47
C ASP A 662 -44.01 -9.55 -32.30
N GLU A 663 -45.03 -9.27 -33.13
CA GLU A 663 -45.69 -10.29 -33.97
C GLU A 663 -44.73 -10.82 -35.06
N GLU A 664 -43.67 -10.10 -35.42
CA GLU A 664 -42.69 -10.52 -36.43
C GLU A 664 -41.63 -11.52 -35.91
N LEU A 665 -41.58 -11.76 -34.59
CA LEU A 665 -40.61 -12.67 -33.96
C LEU A 665 -40.52 -14.09 -34.55
N PRO A 666 -41.60 -14.74 -35.04
CA PRO A 666 -41.49 -16.07 -35.63
C PRO A 666 -40.46 -16.17 -36.77
N SER A 667 -40.23 -15.07 -37.51
CA SER A 667 -39.23 -15.01 -38.58
C SER A 667 -37.77 -15.06 -38.07
N MET A 668 -37.55 -14.70 -36.81
CA MET A 668 -36.24 -14.71 -36.15
C MET A 668 -35.90 -16.08 -35.55
N VAL A 669 -36.89 -16.97 -35.41
CA VAL A 669 -36.68 -18.29 -34.80
C VAL A 669 -35.99 -19.23 -35.80
N ARG A 670 -34.94 -19.90 -35.34
CA ARG A 670 -34.20 -20.94 -36.04
C ARG A 670 -34.48 -22.26 -35.33
N LEU A 671 -35.27 -23.09 -35.99
CA LEU A 671 -35.76 -24.35 -35.46
C LEU A 671 -34.94 -25.53 -36.01
N PRO A 672 -34.75 -26.60 -35.21
CA PRO A 672 -33.99 -27.76 -35.64
C PRO A 672 -34.80 -28.64 -36.60
N LEU A 673 -34.11 -29.37 -37.47
CA LEU A 673 -34.75 -30.41 -38.28
C LEU A 673 -35.13 -31.61 -37.40
N LEU A 674 -36.42 -31.95 -37.41
CA LEU A 674 -36.95 -33.06 -36.61
C LEU A 674 -36.90 -34.40 -37.37
N PRO A 675 -36.84 -35.56 -36.67
CA PRO A 675 -36.91 -36.87 -37.33
C PRO A 675 -38.29 -37.15 -37.95
N GLY A 676 -38.33 -38.12 -38.87
CA GLY A 676 -39.58 -38.56 -39.50
C GLY A 676 -40.27 -37.46 -40.32
N LYS A 677 -41.61 -37.42 -40.29
CA LYS A 677 -42.43 -36.43 -41.01
C LYS A 677 -42.72 -35.16 -40.19
N LEU A 678 -41.99 -34.94 -39.09
CA LEU A 678 -42.25 -33.85 -38.17
C LEU A 678 -41.57 -32.54 -38.61
N MET A 679 -42.18 -31.44 -38.23
CA MET A 679 -41.69 -30.07 -38.40
C MET A 679 -42.01 -29.24 -37.16
N ALA A 680 -41.09 -28.39 -36.72
CA ALA A 680 -41.36 -27.39 -35.69
C ALA A 680 -41.80 -26.07 -36.35
N ARG A 681 -42.78 -25.39 -35.76
CA ARG A 681 -43.28 -24.08 -36.21
C ARG A 681 -43.34 -23.13 -35.04
N ALA A 682 -42.72 -21.96 -35.17
CA ALA A 682 -42.85 -20.90 -34.19
C ALA A 682 -44.08 -20.04 -34.51
N ALA A 683 -44.79 -19.60 -33.48
CA ALA A 683 -45.88 -18.63 -33.60
C ALA A 683 -45.96 -17.79 -32.32
N VAL A 684 -46.34 -16.53 -32.46
CA VAL A 684 -46.69 -15.66 -31.33
C VAL A 684 -48.19 -15.76 -31.10
N ALA A 685 -48.59 -16.03 -29.86
CA ALA A 685 -49.99 -16.04 -29.44
C ALA A 685 -50.11 -15.24 -28.14
N GLY A 686 -50.73 -14.06 -28.21
CA GLY A 686 -50.75 -13.12 -27.09
C GLY A 686 -49.34 -12.70 -26.69
N ASN A 687 -48.95 -12.97 -25.45
CA ASN A 687 -47.67 -12.57 -24.87
C ASN A 687 -46.61 -13.68 -24.85
N ALA A 688 -46.84 -14.76 -25.60
CA ALA A 688 -45.98 -15.94 -25.65
C ALA A 688 -45.55 -16.28 -27.08
N LEU A 689 -44.26 -16.56 -27.25
CA LEU A 689 -43.69 -17.20 -28.43
C LEU A 689 -43.63 -18.72 -28.14
N ALA A 690 -44.40 -19.47 -28.91
CA ALA A 690 -44.53 -20.91 -28.76
C ALA A 690 -44.03 -21.63 -30.01
N VAL A 691 -43.52 -22.85 -29.79
CA VAL A 691 -43.15 -23.79 -30.84
C VAL A 691 -44.14 -24.95 -30.83
N ARG A 692 -44.74 -25.25 -31.98
CA ARG A 692 -45.62 -26.40 -32.18
C ARG A 692 -44.96 -27.41 -33.12
N ILE A 693 -45.06 -28.68 -32.76
CA ILE A 693 -44.65 -29.82 -33.56
C ILE A 693 -45.82 -30.25 -34.45
N ASP A 694 -45.60 -30.20 -35.76
CA ASP A 694 -46.59 -30.47 -36.80
C ASP A 694 -46.01 -31.46 -37.83
N THR A 695 -46.77 -31.73 -38.88
CA THR A 695 -46.31 -32.44 -40.08
C THR A 695 -45.76 -31.48 -41.13
N VAL A 696 -44.85 -32.00 -41.96
CA VAL A 696 -44.37 -31.30 -43.16
C VAL A 696 -45.48 -31.25 -44.22
N ARG A 697 -45.68 -30.06 -44.81
CA ARG A 697 -46.68 -29.72 -45.84
C ARG A 697 -45.98 -29.12 -47.06
N CYS A 698 -46.70 -29.04 -48.19
CA CYS A 698 -46.14 -28.48 -49.42
C CYS A 698 -45.73 -27.00 -49.31
N GLU A 699 -46.53 -26.21 -48.60
CA GLU A 699 -46.24 -24.82 -48.26
C GLU A 699 -44.90 -24.64 -47.54
N ASP A 700 -44.42 -25.64 -46.79
CA ASP A 700 -43.12 -25.58 -46.10
C ASP A 700 -41.96 -25.71 -47.07
N VAL A 701 -42.12 -26.59 -48.06
CA VAL A 701 -41.13 -26.74 -49.14
C VAL A 701 -41.07 -25.45 -49.95
N GLU A 702 -42.21 -24.79 -50.19
CA GLU A 702 -42.32 -23.52 -50.89
C GLU A 702 -41.72 -22.36 -50.07
N LEU A 703 -42.01 -22.26 -48.77
CA LEU A 703 -41.41 -21.26 -47.86
C LEU A 703 -39.89 -21.37 -47.79
N VAL A 704 -39.36 -22.59 -47.67
CA VAL A 704 -37.91 -22.80 -47.67
C VAL A 704 -37.34 -22.45 -49.05
N ARG A 705 -37.96 -22.85 -50.16
CA ARG A 705 -37.54 -22.44 -51.52
C ARG A 705 -37.50 -20.91 -51.69
N GLN A 706 -38.49 -20.20 -51.17
CA GLN A 706 -38.55 -18.73 -51.20
C GLN A 706 -37.44 -18.09 -50.34
N SER A 707 -37.17 -18.63 -49.15
CA SER A 707 -36.08 -18.16 -48.27
C SER A 707 -34.69 -18.39 -48.86
N VAL A 708 -34.56 -19.32 -49.81
CA VAL A 708 -33.32 -19.68 -50.52
C VAL A 708 -33.12 -18.86 -51.81
N GLY A 709 -34.06 -17.96 -52.15
CA GLY A 709 -33.91 -17.01 -53.25
C GLY A 709 -33.93 -17.61 -54.65
N GLN A 710 -34.78 -18.61 -54.94
CA GLN A 710 -34.95 -19.11 -56.31
C GLN A 710 -36.06 -18.37 -57.08
N ALA A 711 -35.65 -17.44 -57.96
CA ALA A 711 -36.42 -17.05 -59.14
C ALA A 711 -35.56 -17.27 -60.40
N GLY A 712 -35.84 -18.34 -61.17
CA GLY A 712 -35.25 -18.56 -62.51
C GLY A 712 -34.93 -20.02 -62.86
N ALA A 713 -35.04 -20.37 -64.16
CA ALA A 713 -35.02 -21.76 -64.67
C ALA A 713 -33.63 -22.43 -64.79
N PHE A 714 -32.55 -21.78 -64.35
CA PHE A 714 -31.20 -22.35 -64.41
C PHE A 714 -30.34 -21.86 -63.25
N LEU A 715 -29.98 -22.76 -62.33
CA LEU A 715 -28.83 -22.60 -61.43
C LEU A 715 -27.96 -23.87 -61.51
N PRO A 716 -26.62 -23.75 -61.62
CA PRO A 716 -25.70 -24.88 -61.61
C PRO A 716 -25.54 -25.47 -60.20
N ALA A 717 -25.05 -26.71 -60.14
CA ALA A 717 -24.73 -27.41 -58.91
C ALA A 717 -23.63 -26.68 -58.11
N ASP A 718 -23.91 -26.50 -56.81
CA ASP A 718 -23.02 -26.06 -55.72
C ASP A 718 -22.46 -24.61 -55.77
N VAL A 719 -22.66 -23.82 -54.68
CA VAL A 719 -21.78 -22.73 -54.09
C VAL A 719 -22.61 -21.73 -53.21
N ASN A 720 -22.21 -21.07 -52.09
CA ASN A 720 -21.23 -21.22 -50.96
C ASN A 720 -21.34 -20.04 -49.92
N ARG A 721 -20.58 -20.20 -48.81
CA ARG A 721 -19.79 -19.26 -47.95
C ARG A 721 -20.37 -18.45 -46.77
N ASP A 722 -21.68 -18.33 -46.58
CA ASP A 722 -22.21 -17.38 -45.57
C ASP A 722 -23.01 -18.03 -44.42
N GLY A 723 -23.00 -19.36 -44.32
CA GLY A 723 -23.48 -20.07 -43.12
C GLY A 723 -24.99 -20.15 -42.90
N ILE A 724 -25.84 -19.58 -43.77
CA ILE A 724 -27.29 -19.87 -43.76
C ILE A 724 -27.74 -20.07 -45.20
N VAL A 725 -27.81 -21.34 -45.59
CA VAL A 725 -28.80 -21.96 -46.48
C VAL A 725 -28.22 -23.33 -46.85
N ASN A 726 -28.93 -24.41 -46.48
CA ASN A 726 -28.59 -25.75 -46.91
C ASN A 726 -29.62 -26.19 -47.95
N VAL A 727 -29.21 -26.31 -49.21
CA VAL A 727 -30.04 -26.94 -50.25
C VAL A 727 -30.40 -28.40 -49.85
N ARG A 728 -29.63 -29.00 -48.93
CA ARG A 728 -29.97 -30.28 -48.28
C ARG A 728 -31.22 -30.20 -47.42
N ASP A 729 -31.58 -29.05 -46.86
CA ASP A 729 -32.77 -28.91 -46.01
C ASP A 729 -34.04 -28.86 -46.86
N VAL A 730 -34.01 -28.21 -48.04
CA VAL A 730 -35.12 -28.28 -49.01
C VAL A 730 -35.34 -29.73 -49.45
N ALA A 731 -34.27 -30.44 -49.82
CA ALA A 731 -34.35 -31.84 -50.25
C ALA A 731 -34.74 -32.77 -49.09
N ALA A 732 -34.26 -32.51 -47.86
CA ALA A 732 -34.59 -33.29 -46.67
C ALA A 732 -36.04 -33.05 -46.24
N ILE A 733 -36.54 -31.82 -46.29
CA ILE A 733 -37.94 -31.47 -45.99
C ILE A 733 -38.85 -32.04 -47.08
N ALA A 734 -38.52 -31.89 -48.37
CA ALA A 734 -39.30 -32.47 -49.46
C ALA A 734 -39.40 -34.02 -49.38
N LYS A 735 -38.31 -34.70 -48.97
CA LYS A 735 -38.31 -36.16 -48.74
C LYS A 735 -39.19 -36.61 -47.57
N LYS A 736 -39.60 -35.71 -46.68
CA LYS A 736 -40.50 -36.01 -45.55
C LYS A 736 -41.97 -35.98 -45.94
N LEU A 737 -42.33 -35.46 -47.12
CA LEU A 737 -43.70 -35.47 -47.60
C LEU A 737 -44.20 -36.91 -47.87
N PRO A 738 -45.51 -37.15 -47.80
CA PRO A 738 -46.07 -38.42 -48.25
C PRO A 738 -45.66 -38.78 -49.69
N THR A 739 -45.48 -40.07 -49.94
CA THR A 739 -45.14 -40.57 -51.27
C THR A 739 -46.24 -40.21 -52.26
N GLY A 740 -45.88 -39.61 -53.40
CA GLY A 740 -46.82 -39.15 -54.42
C GLY A 740 -47.36 -37.72 -54.21
N THR A 741 -46.95 -37.02 -53.14
CA THR A 741 -47.29 -35.62 -52.94
C THR A 741 -46.63 -34.75 -54.02
N VAL A 742 -47.45 -34.02 -54.78
CA VAL A 742 -47.02 -33.02 -55.76
C VAL A 742 -47.29 -31.65 -55.16
N CYS A 743 -46.23 -30.92 -54.78
CA CYS A 743 -46.33 -29.54 -54.34
C CYS A 743 -46.35 -28.60 -55.57
N GLY A 744 -46.95 -27.41 -55.42
CA GLY A 744 -47.18 -26.48 -56.52
C GLY A 744 -45.88 -26.12 -57.27
N ARG A 745 -46.04 -25.69 -58.53
CA ARG A 745 -44.92 -25.32 -59.42
C ARG A 745 -44.03 -24.25 -58.82
#